data_AF-A0A3D1UQK3-F1
#
_entry.id   AF-A0A3D1UQK3-F1
#
_cell.length_a   1.000
_cell.length_b   1.000
_cell.length_c   1.000
_cell.angle_alpha   90.00
_cell.angle_beta   90.00
_cell.angle_gamma   90.00
#
_symmetry.space_group_name_H-M   'P 1'
#
loop_
_entity.id
_entity.type
_entity.pdbx_description
1 polymer ?
#
loop_
_entity_poly.entity_id
_entity_poly.type
_entity_poly.pdbx_seq_one_letter_code
_entity_poly.pdbx_strand_id
1 'polypeptide(L)'
;MSFLPFAQIEQTTRTAPENLIFFSGDRLIAVVSDAMERYSEDCRLECLAELVVRWYLKPSAEIEDCLDSAFPAKEWHSLKKLKEQEIFAIPTAAGLPQKLWSSADPFLARCEVAMRKRLADLLETDGFIPVYSGKDAFFLSFRLVDNDRMPLIGDSAGVRVENWTDPYLALFGENPKYRCIVRCRQNPYLPPFSGHSLMLPLYLACQRKSGSLPAYNQLRLLSTGAIEMGHLKAVEIKEKQQALNLCFSNAYLFFPESSQIHSEERNSVPLNIAFDLDAILEEVRRQIEAKGLVIPTFQDAKRRLEQLDYETRHANQDRWEIMLARLQTNMDAIQLSQDRSPESYLLCLMLKSAMHCHMGNTVEALKFNREAKEKAKSLHLEKHLRRLEIEELVDLQDVEDFDSIRLLAGTLKAELERLEDDDLLMRYYGTLGQAHCYGFLSGIPGFERDAAQKCFTQALRHAQKLESEQDIAQDLNYNYLWYVLFDPVSAKAALAYAQAHDHIERNLQSYPQSQKKNRYFLQRFKLQALYRQLLTSGEIDPVDYHAEDLPEEAVFWLQALVKKYLAAIAAANGEKEIAEQYFMKASVLLEQGVEDNIIAFIRMTTLAEAYQSLRSENWREAALASFNHLSNKYITASTPWQNYLLNKTAYPGLNYWY
;
A
#
# COMPACT_ATOMS: atom_id res chain seq x y z
N MET A 1 -43.08 -21.79 -5.75
CA MET A 1 -41.84 -22.11 -6.50
C MET A 1 -41.20 -23.32 -5.82
N SER A 2 -40.90 -24.36 -6.57
CA SER A 2 -40.64 -25.73 -6.12
C SER A 2 -39.28 -25.89 -5.41
N PHE A 3 -39.30 -26.00 -4.08
CA PHE A 3 -38.22 -26.57 -3.27
C PHE A 3 -38.32 -28.09 -3.32
N LEU A 4 -37.45 -28.77 -4.06
CA LEU A 4 -37.44 -30.24 -4.14
C LEU A 4 -36.08 -30.95 -4.01
N PRO A 5 -34.90 -30.31 -3.89
CA PRO A 5 -33.69 -30.99 -3.40
C PRO A 5 -33.59 -31.02 -1.86
N PHE A 6 -34.13 -30.01 -1.18
CA PHE A 6 -33.88 -29.76 0.26
C PHE A 6 -34.60 -30.71 1.22
N ALA A 7 -35.82 -31.16 0.90
CA ALA A 7 -36.60 -32.04 1.79
C ALA A 7 -35.98 -33.44 1.95
N GLN A 8 -35.14 -33.86 1.00
CA GLN A 8 -34.45 -35.16 1.05
C GLN A 8 -33.10 -35.09 1.78
N ILE A 9 -32.37 -33.97 1.66
CA ILE A 9 -31.18 -33.70 2.49
C ILE A 9 -31.59 -33.60 3.98
N GLU A 10 -32.74 -32.98 4.28
CA GLU A 10 -33.30 -32.86 5.64
C GLU A 10 -33.57 -34.20 6.35
N GLN A 11 -33.83 -35.29 5.62
CA GLN A 11 -34.02 -36.62 6.23
C GLN A 11 -32.71 -37.20 6.80
N THR A 12 -31.55 -36.86 6.23
CA THR A 12 -30.24 -37.34 6.71
C THR A 12 -29.81 -36.65 8.00
N THR A 13 -30.19 -35.38 8.20
CA THR A 13 -29.83 -34.59 9.38
C THR A 13 -30.41 -35.08 10.71
N ARG A 14 -31.44 -35.94 10.71
CA ARG A 14 -31.97 -36.46 11.99
C ARG A 14 -31.07 -37.52 12.64
N THR A 15 -30.15 -38.13 11.89
CA THR A 15 -29.31 -39.24 12.37
C THR A 15 -27.83 -39.09 12.04
N ALA A 16 -27.46 -38.42 10.94
CA ALA A 16 -26.06 -38.12 10.58
C ALA A 16 -25.99 -36.87 9.67
N PRO A 17 -25.57 -35.70 10.19
CA PRO A 17 -25.52 -34.45 9.42
C PRO A 17 -24.37 -34.45 8.41
N GLU A 18 -24.64 -34.96 7.21
CA GLU A 18 -23.71 -34.93 6.08
C GLU A 18 -23.93 -33.67 5.23
N ASN A 19 -22.87 -33.20 4.55
CA ASN A 19 -22.94 -32.13 3.55
C ASN A 19 -23.61 -30.82 4.04
N LEU A 20 -23.38 -30.45 5.30
CA LEU A 20 -23.94 -29.24 5.93
C LEU A 20 -23.66 -27.93 5.18
N ILE A 21 -22.66 -27.91 4.29
CA ILE A 21 -22.36 -26.78 3.42
C ILE A 21 -23.56 -26.34 2.57
N PHE A 22 -24.48 -27.25 2.23
CA PHE A 22 -25.67 -26.92 1.44
C PHE A 22 -26.81 -26.29 2.25
N PHE A 23 -26.71 -26.23 3.59
CA PHE A 23 -27.74 -25.61 4.43
C PHE A 23 -27.59 -24.09 4.43
N SER A 24 -28.70 -23.34 4.58
CA SER A 24 -28.61 -21.90 4.82
C SER A 24 -28.15 -21.61 6.26
N GLY A 25 -27.56 -20.43 6.50
CA GLY A 25 -27.15 -20.00 7.84
C GLY A 25 -28.31 -20.05 8.83
N ASP A 26 -29.47 -19.50 8.45
CA ASP A 26 -30.69 -19.49 9.28
C ASP A 26 -31.14 -20.89 9.70
N ARG A 27 -31.00 -21.89 8.81
CA ARG A 27 -31.36 -23.27 9.12
C ARG A 27 -30.41 -23.88 10.14
N LEU A 28 -29.10 -23.65 9.99
CA LEU A 28 -28.12 -24.12 10.97
C LEU A 28 -28.38 -23.46 12.34
N ILE A 29 -28.61 -22.15 12.37
CA ILE A 29 -28.95 -21.40 13.60
C ILE A 29 -30.22 -21.97 14.25
N ALA A 30 -31.26 -22.26 13.46
CA ALA A 30 -32.50 -22.83 13.97
C ALA A 30 -32.31 -24.23 14.58
N VAL A 31 -31.43 -25.07 14.02
CA VAL A 31 -31.11 -26.39 14.58
C VAL A 31 -30.34 -26.25 15.89
N VAL A 32 -29.33 -25.39 15.93
CA VAL A 32 -28.52 -25.15 17.14
C VAL A 32 -29.37 -24.62 18.30
N SER A 33 -30.26 -23.66 17.97
CA SER A 33 -31.10 -22.93 18.94
C SER A 33 -32.42 -23.63 19.27
N ASP A 34 -32.62 -24.89 18.84
CA ASP A 34 -33.89 -25.60 19.02
C ASP A 34 -34.16 -25.95 20.49
N ALA A 35 -34.94 -25.10 21.16
CA ALA A 35 -35.36 -25.29 22.55
C ALA A 35 -36.31 -26.48 22.76
N MET A 36 -36.88 -27.05 21.67
CA MET A 36 -37.81 -28.19 21.74
C MET A 36 -37.13 -29.56 21.59
N GLU A 37 -35.80 -29.62 21.53
CA GLU A 37 -34.99 -30.86 21.44
C GLU A 37 -35.44 -31.82 20.32
N ARG A 38 -35.91 -31.27 19.20
CA ARG A 38 -36.39 -32.06 18.05
C ARG A 38 -35.25 -32.69 17.24
N TYR A 39 -34.02 -32.25 17.48
CA TYR A 39 -32.81 -32.74 16.85
C TYR A 39 -31.91 -33.43 17.88
N SER A 40 -31.20 -34.48 17.46
CA SER A 40 -30.23 -35.15 18.33
C SER A 40 -29.10 -34.20 18.74
N GLU A 41 -28.50 -34.46 19.90
CA GLU A 41 -27.34 -33.72 20.39
C GLU A 41 -26.20 -33.70 19.36
N ASP A 42 -25.96 -34.84 18.69
CA ASP A 42 -24.96 -34.99 17.63
C ASP A 42 -25.24 -34.08 16.43
N CYS A 43 -26.52 -33.93 16.05
CA CYS A 43 -26.93 -33.03 14.97
C CYS A 43 -26.67 -31.56 15.34
N ARG A 44 -27.07 -31.16 16.56
CA ARG A 44 -26.87 -29.80 17.06
C ARG A 44 -25.38 -29.46 17.11
N LEU A 45 -24.55 -30.39 17.57
CA LEU A 45 -23.10 -30.26 17.67
C LEU A 45 -22.42 -30.05 16.31
N GLU A 46 -22.77 -30.85 15.30
CA GLU A 46 -22.19 -30.71 13.96
C GLU A 46 -22.67 -29.44 13.24
N CYS A 47 -23.92 -29.03 13.44
CA CYS A 47 -24.45 -27.75 12.94
C CYS A 47 -23.75 -26.56 13.60
N LEU A 48 -23.52 -26.63 14.91
CA LEU A 48 -22.78 -25.60 15.64
C LEU A 48 -21.33 -25.52 15.13
N ALA A 49 -20.70 -26.67 14.85
CA ALA A 49 -19.35 -26.69 14.29
C ALA A 49 -19.26 -26.11 12.87
N GLU A 50 -20.28 -26.35 12.03
CA GLU A 50 -20.39 -25.72 10.72
C GLU A 50 -20.60 -24.20 10.82
N LEU A 51 -21.40 -23.72 11.77
CA LEU A 51 -21.58 -22.28 12.01
C LEU A 51 -20.26 -21.58 12.34
N VAL A 52 -19.39 -22.22 13.13
CA VAL A 52 -18.06 -21.67 13.41
C VAL A 52 -17.18 -21.61 12.16
N VAL A 53 -17.24 -22.61 11.27
CA VAL A 53 -16.55 -22.54 9.97
C VAL A 53 -17.06 -21.37 9.14
N ARG A 54 -18.37 -21.15 9.10
CA ARG A 54 -18.98 -20.03 8.36
C ARG A 54 -18.59 -18.69 8.93
N TRP A 55 -18.64 -18.56 10.26
CA TRP A 55 -18.17 -17.37 10.95
C TRP A 55 -16.69 -17.11 10.66
N TYR A 56 -15.85 -18.16 10.65
CA TYR A 56 -14.44 -18.04 10.32
C TYR A 56 -14.21 -17.60 8.87
N LEU A 57 -15.00 -18.06 7.91
CA LEU A 57 -14.90 -17.60 6.51
C LEU A 57 -15.44 -16.18 6.33
N LYS A 58 -16.57 -15.86 6.97
CA LYS A 58 -17.21 -14.56 6.96
C LYS A 58 -17.99 -14.30 8.27
N PRO A 59 -17.47 -13.42 9.15
CA PRO A 59 -18.20 -13.02 10.35
C PRO A 59 -19.55 -12.37 10.03
N SER A 60 -20.60 -12.75 10.76
CA SER A 60 -21.93 -12.14 10.69
C SER A 60 -22.53 -12.03 12.09
N ALA A 61 -23.31 -10.97 12.33
CA ALA A 61 -23.90 -10.71 13.65
C ALA A 61 -24.84 -11.86 14.07
N GLU A 62 -25.61 -12.41 13.13
CA GLU A 62 -26.55 -13.50 13.40
C GLU A 62 -25.84 -14.78 13.86
N ILE A 63 -24.67 -15.08 13.28
CA ILE A 63 -23.88 -16.23 13.71
C ILE A 63 -23.22 -15.91 15.07
N GLU A 64 -22.70 -14.71 15.28
CA GLU A 64 -22.10 -14.32 16.57
C GLU A 64 -23.11 -14.41 17.72
N ASP A 65 -24.35 -13.95 17.53
CA ASP A 65 -25.42 -14.06 18.53
C ASP A 65 -25.76 -15.52 18.86
N CYS A 66 -25.80 -16.39 17.85
CA CYS A 66 -26.02 -17.82 18.03
C CYS A 66 -24.86 -18.47 18.80
N LEU A 67 -23.61 -18.12 18.47
CA LEU A 67 -22.42 -18.60 19.17
C LEU A 67 -22.38 -18.09 20.61
N ASP A 68 -22.69 -16.82 20.87
CA ASP A 68 -22.73 -16.25 22.23
C ASP A 68 -23.80 -16.91 23.10
N SER A 69 -24.93 -17.32 22.51
CA SER A 69 -25.95 -18.11 23.20
C SER A 69 -25.48 -19.54 23.50
N ALA A 70 -24.79 -20.18 22.55
CA ALA A 70 -24.28 -21.54 22.70
C ALA A 70 -23.04 -21.63 23.63
N PHE A 71 -22.29 -20.54 23.77
CA PHE A 71 -21.07 -20.42 24.57
C PHE A 71 -21.20 -19.27 25.57
N PRO A 72 -21.84 -19.47 26.74
CA PRO A 72 -22.15 -18.40 27.68
C PRO A 72 -20.92 -17.65 28.23
N ALA A 73 -19.76 -18.31 28.33
CA ALA A 73 -18.51 -17.67 28.74
C ALA A 73 -17.70 -17.13 27.55
N LYS A 74 -18.31 -17.09 26.35
CA LYS A 74 -17.77 -16.54 25.11
C LYS A 74 -16.44 -17.16 24.68
N GLU A 75 -16.24 -18.44 24.98
CA GLU A 75 -14.95 -19.08 24.81
C GLU A 75 -14.51 -19.20 23.34
N TRP A 76 -15.47 -19.17 22.41
CA TRP A 76 -15.22 -19.14 20.96
C TRP A 76 -14.45 -17.89 20.50
N HIS A 77 -14.46 -16.79 21.28
CA HIS A 77 -13.75 -15.55 20.95
C HIS A 77 -12.23 -15.73 20.80
N SER A 78 -11.66 -16.81 21.34
CA SER A 78 -10.26 -17.18 21.09
C SER A 78 -9.94 -17.34 19.60
N LEU A 79 -10.95 -17.66 18.78
CA LEU A 79 -10.85 -17.79 17.32
C LEU A 79 -10.76 -16.43 16.60
N LYS A 80 -11.21 -15.31 17.19
CA LYS A 80 -11.11 -13.96 16.60
C LYS A 80 -9.66 -13.60 16.30
N LYS A 81 -8.77 -13.86 17.26
CA LYS A 81 -7.33 -13.63 17.08
C LYS A 81 -6.74 -14.47 15.94
N LEU A 82 -7.16 -15.72 15.79
CA LEU A 82 -6.69 -16.58 14.70
C LEU A 82 -7.17 -16.07 13.33
N LYS A 83 -8.39 -15.54 13.26
CA LYS A 83 -8.93 -14.93 12.03
C LYS A 83 -8.23 -13.64 11.65
N GLU A 84 -7.92 -12.77 12.62
CA GLU A 84 -7.17 -11.53 12.39
C GLU A 84 -5.76 -11.81 11.85
N GLN A 85 -5.13 -12.90 12.28
CA GLN A 85 -3.79 -13.32 11.85
C GLN A 85 -3.75 -13.86 10.40
N GLU A 86 -4.88 -14.28 9.84
CA GLU A 86 -4.98 -14.84 8.48
C GLU A 86 -4.54 -13.83 7.39
N ILE A 87 -4.61 -12.54 7.69
CA ILE A 87 -4.14 -11.48 6.79
C ILE A 87 -2.61 -11.59 6.58
N PHE A 88 -1.90 -12.11 7.57
CA PHE A 88 -0.44 -12.06 7.66
C PHE A 88 0.23 -13.43 7.44
N ALA A 89 -0.52 -14.54 7.48
CA ALA A 89 0.01 -15.89 7.29
C ALA A 89 -1.06 -16.88 6.78
N ILE A 90 -0.65 -18.00 6.14
CA ILE A 90 -1.56 -19.12 5.84
C ILE A 90 -1.88 -19.80 7.18
N PRO A 91 -3.15 -19.76 7.64
CA PRO A 91 -3.55 -20.52 8.81
C PRO A 91 -3.46 -22.02 8.48
N THR A 92 -2.88 -22.80 9.40
CA THR A 92 -2.76 -24.26 9.27
C THR A 92 -3.41 -24.95 10.47
N ALA A 93 -3.79 -26.22 10.32
CA ALA A 93 -4.32 -27.01 11.42
C ALA A 93 -3.34 -27.11 12.61
N ALA A 94 -2.02 -27.08 12.35
CA ALA A 94 -0.99 -27.06 13.39
C ALA A 94 -0.98 -25.76 14.21
N GLY A 95 -1.44 -24.65 13.63
CA GLY A 95 -1.60 -23.37 14.31
C GLY A 95 -2.82 -23.29 15.23
N LEU A 96 -3.73 -24.28 15.19
CA LEU A 96 -4.88 -24.31 16.10
C LEU A 96 -4.40 -24.54 17.54
N PRO A 97 -4.84 -23.71 18.52
CA PRO A 97 -4.53 -23.90 19.93
C PRO A 97 -4.77 -25.34 20.39
N GLN A 98 -3.95 -25.89 21.29
CA GLN A 98 -4.13 -27.28 21.78
C GLN A 98 -5.52 -27.51 22.40
N LYS A 99 -6.09 -26.47 23.01
CA LYS A 99 -7.50 -26.40 23.38
C LYS A 99 -8.11 -25.12 22.82
N LEU A 100 -9.25 -25.21 22.16
CA LEU A 100 -9.98 -24.01 21.71
C LEU A 100 -10.66 -23.31 22.89
N TRP A 101 -11.11 -24.09 23.87
CA TRP A 101 -11.60 -23.63 25.17
C TRP A 101 -11.48 -24.73 26.23
N SER A 102 -11.76 -24.40 27.49
CA SER A 102 -11.82 -25.37 28.59
C SER A 102 -13.19 -25.27 29.24
N SER A 103 -14.07 -26.23 28.95
CA SER A 103 -15.40 -26.32 29.56
C SER A 103 -15.54 -27.59 30.38
N ALA A 104 -16.25 -27.49 31.51
CA ALA A 104 -16.66 -28.64 32.31
C ALA A 104 -17.95 -29.30 31.77
N ASP A 105 -18.61 -28.66 30.81
CA ASP A 105 -19.80 -29.18 30.15
C ASP A 105 -19.43 -30.28 29.12
N PRO A 106 -19.93 -31.52 29.27
CA PRO A 106 -19.69 -32.60 28.32
C PRO A 106 -20.10 -32.27 26.88
N PHE A 107 -21.17 -31.50 26.67
CA PHE A 107 -21.61 -31.08 25.34
C PHE A 107 -20.55 -30.17 24.70
N LEU A 108 -20.11 -29.14 25.42
CA LEU A 108 -19.11 -28.19 24.94
C LEU A 108 -17.74 -28.84 24.70
N ALA A 109 -17.38 -29.88 25.48
CA ALA A 109 -16.17 -30.67 25.24
C ALA A 109 -16.25 -31.47 23.92
N ARG A 110 -17.41 -32.05 23.62
CA ARG A 110 -17.63 -32.76 22.34
C ARG A 110 -17.68 -31.78 21.16
N CYS A 111 -18.29 -30.61 21.34
CA CYS A 111 -18.30 -29.53 20.35
C CYS A 111 -16.88 -29.09 19.99
N GLU A 112 -15.97 -29.02 20.96
CA GLU A 112 -14.57 -28.66 20.72
C GLU A 112 -13.92 -29.61 19.71
N VAL A 113 -14.13 -30.92 19.89
CA VAL A 113 -13.56 -31.95 19.03
C VAL A 113 -14.09 -31.82 17.60
N ALA A 114 -15.40 -31.66 17.41
CA ALA A 114 -16.00 -31.52 16.09
C ALA A 114 -15.60 -30.21 15.40
N MET A 115 -15.57 -29.10 16.14
CA MET A 115 -15.10 -27.81 15.62
C MET A 115 -13.65 -27.87 15.20
N ARG A 116 -12.78 -28.41 16.04
CA ARG A 116 -11.36 -28.55 15.71
C ARG A 116 -11.17 -29.37 14.44
N LYS A 117 -11.91 -30.46 14.29
CA LYS A 117 -11.88 -31.31 13.09
C LYS A 117 -12.28 -30.51 11.84
N ARG A 118 -13.41 -29.80 11.87
CA ARG A 118 -13.91 -29.01 10.73
C ARG A 118 -13.00 -27.83 10.38
N LEU A 119 -12.49 -27.12 11.39
CA LEU A 119 -11.52 -26.04 11.18
C LEU A 119 -10.21 -26.59 10.62
N ALA A 120 -9.68 -27.69 11.16
CA ALA A 120 -8.48 -28.32 10.61
C ALA A 120 -8.67 -28.71 9.13
N ASP A 121 -9.81 -29.33 8.80
CA ASP A 121 -10.15 -29.68 7.43
C ASP A 121 -10.26 -28.46 6.49
N LEU A 122 -10.79 -27.33 6.99
CA LEU A 122 -10.83 -26.06 6.27
C LEU A 122 -9.43 -25.49 6.04
N LEU A 123 -8.61 -25.43 7.10
CA LEU A 123 -7.28 -24.82 7.06
C LEU A 123 -6.29 -25.62 6.21
N GLU A 124 -6.48 -26.94 6.10
CA GLU A 124 -5.68 -27.82 5.24
C GLU A 124 -6.18 -27.90 3.80
N THR A 125 -7.18 -27.11 3.40
CA THR A 125 -7.66 -27.11 2.02
C THR A 125 -6.62 -26.52 1.07
N ASP A 126 -6.59 -27.04 -0.16
CA ASP A 126 -5.78 -26.46 -1.24
C ASP A 126 -6.53 -25.39 -2.05
N GLY A 127 -7.84 -25.26 -1.80
CA GLY A 127 -8.71 -24.29 -2.46
C GLY A 127 -10.15 -24.78 -2.47
N PHE A 128 -10.99 -24.06 -3.22
CA PHE A 128 -12.42 -24.39 -3.34
C PHE A 128 -12.82 -24.56 -4.80
N ILE A 129 -13.68 -25.54 -5.05
CA ILE A 129 -14.34 -25.74 -6.33
C ILE A 129 -15.75 -25.15 -6.22
N PRO A 130 -16.06 -24.08 -6.98
CA PRO A 130 -17.43 -23.57 -7.03
C PRO A 130 -18.31 -24.52 -7.83
N VAL A 131 -19.44 -24.91 -7.22
CA VAL A 131 -20.42 -25.83 -7.80
C VAL A 131 -21.81 -25.23 -7.74
N TYR A 132 -22.68 -25.68 -8.65
CA TYR A 132 -24.10 -25.35 -8.63
C TYR A 132 -24.90 -26.47 -7.97
N SER A 133 -25.90 -26.09 -7.17
CA SER A 133 -26.95 -26.98 -6.69
C SER A 133 -28.30 -26.27 -6.85
N GLY A 134 -29.09 -26.68 -7.84
CA GLY A 134 -30.30 -25.98 -8.22
C GLY A 134 -30.00 -24.59 -8.79
N LYS A 135 -30.44 -23.52 -8.12
CA LYS A 135 -30.20 -22.12 -8.51
C LYS A 135 -29.07 -21.45 -7.71
N ASP A 136 -28.54 -22.14 -6.72
CA ASP A 136 -27.55 -21.59 -5.80
C ASP A 136 -26.16 -22.14 -6.12
N ALA A 137 -25.13 -21.37 -5.76
CA ALA A 137 -23.73 -21.78 -5.89
C ALA A 137 -23.08 -21.99 -4.52
N PHE A 138 -22.19 -22.97 -4.43
CA PHE A 138 -21.49 -23.36 -3.21
C PHE A 138 -20.00 -23.58 -3.51
N PHE A 139 -19.14 -23.42 -2.51
CA PHE A 139 -17.70 -23.61 -2.65
C PHE A 139 -17.25 -24.87 -1.91
N LEU A 140 -17.03 -25.97 -2.63
CA LEU A 140 -16.58 -27.23 -2.04
C LEU A 140 -15.07 -27.18 -1.81
N SER A 141 -14.60 -27.34 -0.58
CA SER A 141 -13.17 -27.44 -0.30
C SER A 141 -12.58 -28.72 -0.87
N PHE A 142 -11.33 -28.67 -1.31
CA PHE A 142 -10.60 -29.85 -1.81
C PHE A 142 -9.16 -29.91 -1.29
N ARG A 143 -8.54 -31.09 -1.44
CA ARG A 143 -7.11 -31.29 -1.21
C ARG A 143 -6.50 -32.09 -2.36
N LEU A 144 -5.31 -31.67 -2.79
CA LEU A 144 -4.44 -32.43 -3.68
C LEU A 144 -3.48 -33.25 -2.81
N VAL A 145 -3.55 -34.57 -2.90
CA VAL A 145 -2.64 -35.47 -2.18
C VAL A 145 -1.82 -36.27 -3.19
N ASP A 146 -0.65 -36.75 -2.80
CA ASP A 146 0.19 -37.57 -3.68
C ASP A 146 -0.62 -38.76 -4.23
N ASN A 147 -0.43 -39.04 -5.51
CA ASN A 147 -1.16 -40.09 -6.19
C ASN A 147 -0.65 -41.47 -5.77
N ASP A 148 -1.29 -42.04 -4.74
CA ASP A 148 -0.96 -43.33 -4.14
C ASP A 148 -1.96 -44.46 -4.50
N ARG A 149 -3.16 -44.10 -5.00
CA ARG A 149 -4.26 -45.03 -5.31
C ARG A 149 -5.39 -44.36 -6.11
N MET A 150 -6.25 -45.19 -6.69
CA MET A 150 -7.53 -44.77 -7.28
C MET A 150 -8.61 -44.55 -6.19
N PRO A 151 -9.62 -43.68 -6.43
CA PRO A 151 -9.84 -42.85 -7.63
C PRO A 151 -9.00 -41.56 -7.65
N LEU A 152 -8.71 -41.04 -8.87
CA LEU A 152 -7.97 -39.79 -9.09
C LEU A 152 -8.71 -38.53 -8.61
N ILE A 153 -10.04 -38.54 -8.70
CA ILE A 153 -10.91 -37.54 -8.09
C ILE A 153 -12.00 -38.25 -7.30
N GLY A 154 -11.95 -38.06 -5.98
CA GLY A 154 -12.80 -38.75 -5.04
C GLY A 154 -13.45 -37.78 -4.07
N ASP A 155 -14.58 -38.21 -3.55
CA ASP A 155 -15.30 -37.53 -2.48
C ASP A 155 -14.63 -37.82 -1.11
N SER A 156 -15.19 -37.27 -0.04
CA SER A 156 -14.67 -37.43 1.32
C SER A 156 -14.73 -38.86 1.87
N ALA A 157 -15.54 -39.74 1.27
CA ALA A 157 -15.63 -41.17 1.59
C ALA A 157 -14.73 -42.04 0.69
N GLY A 158 -13.98 -41.43 -0.24
CA GLY A 158 -13.14 -42.14 -1.20
C GLY A 158 -13.90 -42.70 -2.40
N VAL A 159 -15.16 -42.28 -2.61
CA VAL A 159 -15.97 -42.67 -3.77
C VAL A 159 -15.62 -41.78 -4.95
N ARG A 160 -15.55 -42.35 -6.16
CA ARG A 160 -15.26 -41.60 -7.39
C ARG A 160 -16.34 -40.57 -7.68
N VAL A 161 -15.95 -39.37 -8.08
CA VAL A 161 -16.86 -38.34 -8.62
C VAL A 161 -16.88 -38.44 -10.15
N GLU A 162 -17.79 -39.25 -10.70
CA GLU A 162 -17.78 -39.66 -12.12
C GLU A 162 -17.66 -38.47 -13.08
N ASN A 163 -18.53 -37.47 -12.97
CA ASN A 163 -18.59 -36.31 -13.88
C ASN A 163 -17.34 -35.40 -13.85
N TRP A 164 -16.45 -35.59 -12.89
CA TRP A 164 -15.23 -34.80 -12.74
C TRP A 164 -13.98 -35.56 -13.20
N THR A 165 -14.10 -36.85 -13.51
CA THR A 165 -12.98 -37.70 -13.92
C THR A 165 -12.39 -37.21 -15.24
N ASP A 166 -13.22 -37.02 -16.27
CA ASP A 166 -12.73 -36.60 -17.60
C ASP A 166 -12.11 -35.19 -17.57
N PRO A 167 -12.74 -34.18 -16.94
CA PRO A 167 -12.10 -32.87 -16.74
C PRO A 167 -10.75 -32.94 -16.01
N TYR A 168 -10.63 -33.80 -14.99
CA TYR A 168 -9.40 -33.97 -14.24
C TYR A 168 -8.28 -34.55 -15.11
N LEU A 169 -8.59 -35.59 -15.88
CA LEU A 169 -7.67 -36.23 -16.82
C LEU A 169 -7.29 -35.29 -17.97
N ALA A 170 -8.23 -34.49 -18.48
CA ALA A 170 -7.93 -33.49 -19.50
C ALA A 170 -6.94 -32.41 -19.00
N LEU A 171 -7.00 -32.08 -17.71
CA LEU A 171 -6.10 -31.08 -17.11
C LEU A 171 -4.70 -31.63 -16.79
N PHE A 172 -4.62 -32.84 -16.23
CA PHE A 172 -3.36 -33.38 -15.69
C PHE A 172 -2.80 -34.60 -16.43
N GLY A 173 -3.49 -35.07 -17.47
CA GLY A 173 -3.16 -36.28 -18.21
C GLY A 173 -3.50 -37.58 -17.45
N GLU A 174 -3.09 -38.71 -18.03
CA GLU A 174 -3.41 -40.05 -17.54
C GLU A 174 -2.64 -40.45 -16.27
N ASN A 175 -1.48 -39.84 -16.02
CA ASN A 175 -0.61 -40.14 -14.88
C ASN A 175 -0.33 -38.88 -14.05
N PRO A 176 -1.36 -38.31 -13.38
CA PRO A 176 -1.22 -37.08 -12.63
C PRO A 176 -0.38 -37.31 -11.36
N LYS A 177 0.43 -36.32 -10.99
CA LYS A 177 1.24 -36.35 -9.75
C LYS A 177 0.38 -36.43 -8.49
N TYR A 178 -0.77 -35.76 -8.52
CA TYR A 178 -1.69 -35.66 -7.40
C TYR A 178 -3.01 -36.34 -7.72
N ARG A 179 -3.75 -36.74 -6.69
CA ARG A 179 -5.18 -37.03 -6.73
C ARG A 179 -5.95 -35.97 -5.91
N CYS A 180 -7.19 -35.70 -6.29
CA CYS A 180 -8.05 -34.71 -5.66
C CYS A 180 -9.07 -35.37 -4.72
N ILE A 181 -9.13 -34.90 -3.47
CA ILE A 181 -10.15 -35.26 -2.49
C ILE A 181 -11.05 -34.05 -2.26
N VAL A 182 -12.32 -34.19 -2.64
CA VAL A 182 -13.35 -33.16 -2.49
C VAL A 182 -14.09 -33.40 -1.18
N ARG A 183 -14.22 -32.37 -0.35
CA ARG A 183 -14.87 -32.44 0.97
C ARG A 183 -16.38 -32.35 0.87
N CYS A 184 -16.94 -33.24 0.07
CA CYS A 184 -18.36 -33.53 -0.02
C CYS A 184 -18.51 -35.05 -0.06
N ARG A 185 -19.64 -35.60 0.39
CA ARG A 185 -19.96 -37.00 0.18
C ARG A 185 -21.05 -37.09 -0.88
N GLN A 186 -20.75 -37.75 -2.00
CA GLN A 186 -21.75 -38.01 -3.02
C GLN A 186 -22.85 -38.89 -2.44
N ASN A 187 -24.10 -38.47 -2.62
CA ASN A 187 -25.25 -39.27 -2.26
C ASN A 187 -26.38 -39.04 -3.28
N PRO A 188 -27.37 -39.94 -3.37
CA PRO A 188 -28.44 -39.86 -4.37
C PRO A 188 -29.32 -38.60 -4.28
N TYR A 189 -29.22 -37.84 -3.19
CA TYR A 189 -30.02 -36.66 -2.91
C TYR A 189 -29.34 -35.36 -3.33
N LEU A 190 -28.06 -35.41 -3.72
CA LEU A 190 -27.35 -34.26 -4.26
C LEU A 190 -27.41 -34.25 -5.79
N PRO A 191 -27.60 -33.08 -6.42
CA PRO A 191 -27.47 -32.97 -7.86
C PRO A 191 -26.03 -33.28 -8.29
N PRO A 192 -25.84 -33.89 -9.46
CA PRO A 192 -24.51 -34.16 -9.99
C PRO A 192 -23.73 -32.86 -10.20
N PHE A 193 -22.49 -32.81 -9.71
CA PHE A 193 -21.65 -31.63 -9.90
C PHE A 193 -21.13 -31.54 -11.34
N SER A 194 -21.10 -30.33 -11.91
CA SER A 194 -20.62 -30.09 -13.28
C SER A 194 -19.09 -29.97 -13.33
N GLY A 195 -18.49 -30.51 -14.40
CA GLY A 195 -17.04 -30.54 -14.59
C GLY A 195 -16.39 -29.19 -14.93
N HIS A 196 -17.16 -28.24 -15.46
CA HIS A 196 -16.62 -27.03 -16.08
C HIS A 196 -16.01 -26.01 -15.11
N SER A 197 -16.28 -26.14 -13.81
CA SER A 197 -15.85 -25.13 -12.82
C SER A 197 -14.58 -25.50 -12.06
N LEU A 198 -14.10 -26.75 -12.20
CA LEU A 198 -13.03 -27.31 -11.36
C LEU A 198 -11.62 -27.11 -11.93
N MET A 199 -11.46 -27.00 -13.24
CA MET A 199 -10.13 -27.09 -13.86
C MET A 199 -9.21 -25.95 -13.41
N LEU A 200 -9.65 -24.69 -13.49
CA LEU A 200 -8.84 -23.55 -13.05
C LEU A 200 -8.48 -23.62 -11.54
N PRO A 201 -9.41 -23.88 -10.61
CA PRO A 201 -9.08 -24.11 -9.20
C PRO A 201 -7.98 -25.15 -8.97
N LEU A 202 -8.11 -26.32 -9.61
CA LEU A 202 -7.14 -27.40 -9.46
C LEU A 202 -5.79 -27.03 -10.08
N TYR A 203 -5.81 -26.35 -11.23
CA TYR A 203 -4.61 -25.89 -11.90
C TYR A 203 -3.82 -24.93 -11.03
N LEU A 204 -4.44 -23.86 -10.52
CA LEU A 204 -3.76 -22.87 -9.67
C LEU A 204 -3.24 -23.50 -8.38
N ALA A 205 -4.02 -24.38 -7.75
CA ALA A 205 -3.57 -25.11 -6.56
C ALA A 205 -2.35 -26.01 -6.84
N CYS A 206 -2.31 -26.68 -7.99
CA CYS A 206 -1.18 -27.49 -8.43
C CYS A 206 0.06 -26.62 -8.67
N GLN A 207 -0.09 -25.49 -9.37
CA GLN A 207 0.99 -24.54 -9.65
C GLN A 207 1.55 -23.89 -8.38
N ARG A 208 0.71 -23.65 -7.37
CA ARG A 208 1.15 -23.25 -6.04
C ARG A 208 1.99 -24.34 -5.37
N LYS A 209 1.55 -25.61 -5.42
CA LYS A 209 2.31 -26.74 -4.83
C LYS A 209 3.63 -27.04 -5.54
N SER A 210 3.73 -26.79 -6.84
CA SER A 210 4.97 -26.94 -7.59
C SER A 210 5.94 -25.76 -7.44
N GLY A 211 5.50 -24.65 -6.83
CA GLY A 211 6.29 -23.43 -6.65
C GLY A 211 6.27 -22.48 -7.86
N SER A 212 5.41 -22.72 -8.86
CA SER A 212 5.28 -21.86 -10.05
C SER A 212 4.51 -20.55 -9.73
N LEU A 213 3.62 -20.60 -8.74
CA LEU A 213 2.95 -19.45 -8.15
C LEU A 213 3.49 -19.20 -6.73
N PRO A 214 3.58 -17.93 -6.29
CA PRO A 214 3.93 -17.62 -4.91
C PRO A 214 2.93 -18.24 -3.94
N ALA A 215 3.35 -18.47 -2.70
CA ALA A 215 2.42 -18.87 -1.64
C ALA A 215 1.36 -17.77 -1.47
N TYR A 216 0.09 -18.17 -1.48
CA TYR A 216 -1.05 -17.30 -1.22
C TYR A 216 -2.05 -17.99 -0.30
N ASN A 217 -2.85 -17.18 0.39
CA ASN A 217 -3.92 -17.67 1.25
C ASN A 217 -5.07 -18.24 0.40
N GLN A 218 -5.27 -19.56 0.48
CA GLN A 218 -6.31 -20.31 -0.25
C GLN A 218 -7.75 -19.91 0.11
N LEU A 219 -7.97 -19.26 1.26
CA LEU A 219 -9.29 -18.78 1.68
C LEU A 219 -9.64 -17.43 1.03
N ARG A 220 -8.65 -16.74 0.43
CA ARG A 220 -8.80 -15.40 -0.16
C ARG A 220 -8.66 -15.38 -1.67
N LEU A 221 -8.09 -16.41 -2.28
CA LEU A 221 -8.04 -16.56 -3.73
C LEU A 221 -8.92 -17.73 -4.14
N LEU A 222 -10.11 -17.42 -4.66
CA LEU A 222 -11.01 -18.39 -5.27
C LEU A 222 -10.92 -18.26 -6.79
N SER A 223 -11.26 -19.33 -7.49
CA SER A 223 -11.31 -19.29 -8.95
C SER A 223 -12.42 -20.17 -9.51
N THR A 224 -12.76 -19.96 -10.77
CA THR A 224 -13.64 -20.84 -11.53
C THR A 224 -13.25 -20.80 -13.00
N GLY A 225 -13.35 -21.92 -13.70
CA GLY A 225 -13.08 -21.94 -15.13
C GLY A 225 -12.82 -23.33 -15.67
N ALA A 226 -13.12 -23.50 -16.95
CA ALA A 226 -12.77 -24.67 -17.74
C ALA A 226 -11.51 -24.36 -18.56
N ILE A 227 -10.78 -25.41 -18.90
CA ILE A 227 -9.58 -25.38 -19.74
C ILE A 227 -9.79 -26.36 -20.88
N GLU A 228 -9.63 -25.89 -22.12
CA GLU A 228 -9.69 -26.74 -23.30
C GLU A 228 -8.59 -26.35 -24.28
N MET A 229 -7.84 -27.35 -24.76
CA MET A 229 -6.71 -27.14 -25.68
C MET A 229 -5.71 -26.06 -25.20
N GLY A 230 -5.46 -25.96 -23.88
CA GLY A 230 -4.51 -24.99 -23.31
C GLY A 230 -5.02 -23.56 -23.15
N HIS A 231 -6.33 -23.32 -23.31
CA HIS A 231 -6.96 -22.01 -23.13
C HIS A 231 -8.12 -22.06 -22.14
N LEU A 232 -8.38 -20.92 -21.48
CA LEU A 232 -9.56 -20.78 -20.62
C LEU A 232 -10.84 -20.73 -21.46
N LYS A 233 -11.89 -21.37 -20.96
CA LYS A 233 -13.25 -21.27 -21.51
C LYS A 233 -14.19 -20.57 -20.55
N ALA A 234 -15.07 -19.75 -21.11
CA ALA A 234 -16.12 -19.06 -20.36
C ALA A 234 -17.01 -20.07 -19.60
N VAL A 235 -17.40 -19.71 -18.38
CA VAL A 235 -18.29 -20.47 -17.51
C VAL A 235 -19.30 -19.53 -16.86
N GLU A 236 -20.39 -20.05 -16.33
CA GLU A 236 -21.35 -19.24 -15.57
C GLU A 236 -20.70 -18.73 -14.28
N ILE A 237 -20.83 -17.42 -13.99
CA ILE A 237 -20.16 -16.77 -12.84
C ILE A 237 -21.08 -16.02 -11.89
N LYS A 238 -22.30 -15.66 -12.30
CA LYS A 238 -23.15 -14.71 -11.56
C LYS A 238 -23.48 -15.21 -10.16
N GLU A 239 -24.00 -16.43 -10.04
CA GLU A 239 -24.39 -17.02 -8.75
C GLU A 239 -23.14 -17.37 -7.92
N LYS A 240 -22.01 -17.73 -8.55
CA LYS A 240 -20.75 -17.98 -7.86
C LYS A 240 -20.18 -16.72 -7.21
N GLN A 241 -20.28 -15.58 -7.90
CA GLN A 241 -19.90 -14.28 -7.36
C GLN A 241 -20.81 -13.87 -6.19
N GLN A 242 -22.13 -14.11 -6.32
CA GLN A 242 -23.06 -13.91 -5.19
C GLN A 242 -22.70 -14.79 -4.00
N ALA A 243 -22.39 -16.07 -4.23
CA ALA A 243 -21.95 -16.98 -3.18
C ALA A 243 -20.62 -16.57 -2.53
N LEU A 244 -19.66 -16.04 -3.31
CA LEU A 244 -18.42 -15.47 -2.78
C LEU A 244 -18.74 -14.36 -1.78
N ASN A 245 -19.57 -13.39 -2.22
CA ASN A 245 -19.97 -12.24 -1.42
C ASN A 245 -20.75 -12.67 -0.17
N LEU A 246 -21.47 -13.79 -0.20
CA LEU A 246 -22.21 -14.33 0.95
C LEU A 246 -21.34 -15.13 1.92
N CYS A 247 -20.30 -15.81 1.45
CA CYS A 247 -19.59 -16.82 2.25
C CYS A 247 -18.15 -16.44 2.65
N PHE A 248 -17.51 -15.48 1.97
CA PHE A 248 -16.10 -15.15 2.21
C PHE A 248 -15.89 -13.66 2.48
N SER A 249 -15.07 -13.34 3.47
CA SER A 249 -14.57 -11.98 3.70
C SER A 249 -13.27 -11.73 2.92
N ASN A 250 -13.20 -10.59 2.20
CA ASN A 250 -11.96 -10.10 1.56
C ASN A 250 -11.28 -11.11 0.62
N ALA A 251 -12.09 -11.93 -0.06
CA ALA A 251 -11.66 -12.89 -1.07
C ALA A 251 -11.90 -12.36 -2.49
N TYR A 252 -11.10 -12.80 -3.44
CA TYR A 252 -11.20 -12.48 -4.85
C TYR A 252 -11.57 -13.72 -5.65
N LEU A 253 -12.48 -13.57 -6.62
CA LEU A 253 -12.82 -14.62 -7.57
C LEU A 253 -12.14 -14.34 -8.91
N PHE A 254 -11.25 -15.26 -9.30
CA PHE A 254 -10.61 -15.28 -10.61
C PHE A 254 -11.45 -16.09 -11.59
N PHE A 255 -11.80 -15.52 -12.74
CA PHE A 255 -12.70 -16.17 -13.69
C PHE A 255 -12.40 -15.82 -15.15
N PRO A 256 -12.73 -16.70 -16.11
CA PRO A 256 -12.59 -16.44 -17.53
C PRO A 256 -13.54 -15.32 -17.98
N GLU A 257 -12.99 -14.21 -18.45
CA GLU A 257 -13.74 -13.07 -18.96
C GLU A 257 -14.47 -13.46 -20.25
N SER A 258 -15.79 -13.26 -20.27
CA SER A 258 -16.59 -13.36 -21.49
C SER A 258 -17.13 -11.98 -21.85
N SER A 259 -17.36 -11.73 -23.15
CA SER A 259 -17.88 -10.47 -23.66
C SER A 259 -19.26 -10.05 -23.11
N GLN A 260 -19.90 -10.89 -22.30
CA GLN A 260 -21.22 -10.67 -21.73
C GLN A 260 -21.18 -10.18 -20.27
N ILE A 261 -20.01 -10.20 -19.61
CA ILE A 261 -19.93 -9.88 -18.18
C ILE A 261 -18.75 -8.93 -17.92
N HIS A 262 -19.04 -7.63 -17.90
CA HIS A 262 -18.17 -6.63 -17.33
C HIS A 262 -18.44 -6.58 -15.83
N SER A 263 -17.53 -7.11 -15.02
CA SER A 263 -17.66 -6.99 -13.57
C SER A 263 -17.08 -5.66 -13.12
N GLU A 264 -17.94 -4.73 -12.72
CA GLU A 264 -17.56 -3.54 -11.96
C GLU A 264 -17.33 -3.87 -10.47
N GLU A 265 -17.46 -5.14 -10.05
CA GLU A 265 -17.30 -5.52 -8.65
C GLU A 265 -15.83 -5.59 -8.23
N ARG A 266 -15.51 -4.93 -7.11
CA ARG A 266 -14.15 -4.83 -6.53
C ARG A 266 -13.43 -6.17 -6.30
N ASN A 267 -14.19 -7.24 -6.07
CA ASN A 267 -13.69 -8.58 -5.70
C ASN A 267 -13.62 -9.57 -6.89
N SER A 268 -13.86 -9.09 -8.12
CA SER A 268 -13.83 -9.88 -9.34
C SER A 268 -12.52 -9.64 -10.10
N VAL A 269 -11.84 -10.71 -10.51
CA VAL A 269 -10.61 -10.64 -11.31
C VAL A 269 -10.84 -11.37 -12.65
N PRO A 270 -11.17 -10.63 -13.72
CA PRO A 270 -11.33 -11.22 -15.04
C PRO A 270 -9.98 -11.70 -15.60
N LEU A 271 -10.00 -12.87 -16.23
CA LEU A 271 -8.88 -13.50 -16.91
C LEU A 271 -9.19 -13.63 -18.39
N ASN A 272 -8.34 -13.07 -19.24
CA ASN A 272 -8.58 -13.02 -20.68
C ASN A 272 -8.53 -14.42 -21.31
N ILE A 273 -9.66 -14.89 -21.84
CA ILE A 273 -9.77 -16.22 -22.48
C ILE A 273 -8.92 -16.38 -23.75
N ALA A 274 -8.46 -15.28 -24.35
CA ALA A 274 -7.58 -15.32 -25.51
C ALA A 274 -6.14 -15.71 -25.15
N PHE A 275 -5.76 -15.64 -23.86
CA PHE A 275 -4.43 -16.00 -23.40
C PHE A 275 -4.30 -17.52 -23.28
N ASP A 276 -3.08 -18.01 -23.52
CA ASP A 276 -2.70 -19.38 -23.16
C ASP A 276 -2.49 -19.50 -21.64
N LEU A 277 -2.35 -20.73 -21.15
CA LEU A 277 -2.20 -20.97 -19.70
C LEU A 277 -0.98 -20.31 -19.08
N ASP A 278 0.13 -20.15 -19.81
CA ASP A 278 1.34 -19.53 -19.28
C ASP A 278 1.13 -18.02 -19.08
N ALA A 279 0.53 -17.34 -20.05
CA ALA A 279 0.14 -15.94 -19.92
C ALA A 279 -0.94 -15.73 -18.84
N ILE A 280 -1.86 -16.68 -18.67
CA ILE A 280 -2.81 -16.69 -17.55
C ILE A 280 -2.09 -16.80 -16.22
N LEU A 281 -1.07 -17.66 -16.09
CA LEU A 281 -0.30 -17.77 -14.85
C LEU A 281 0.46 -16.50 -14.52
N GLU A 282 1.04 -15.83 -15.51
CA GLU A 282 1.72 -14.55 -15.33
C GLU A 282 0.74 -13.48 -14.84
N GLU A 283 -0.45 -13.41 -15.46
CA GLU A 283 -1.50 -12.49 -15.05
C GLU A 283 -1.98 -12.78 -13.63
N VAL A 284 -2.19 -14.05 -13.29
CA VAL A 284 -2.55 -14.46 -11.92
C VAL A 284 -1.46 -14.04 -10.94
N ARG A 285 -0.18 -14.27 -11.24
CA ARG A 285 0.94 -13.85 -10.39
C ARG A 285 0.91 -12.34 -10.15
N ARG A 286 0.78 -11.55 -11.21
CA ARG A 286 0.67 -10.09 -11.17
C ARG A 286 -0.50 -9.64 -10.29
N GLN A 287 -1.65 -10.29 -10.39
CA GLN A 287 -2.84 -9.95 -9.61
C GLN A 287 -2.72 -10.37 -8.13
N ILE A 288 -2.12 -11.53 -7.83
CA ILE A 288 -1.81 -11.95 -6.46
C ILE A 288 -0.97 -10.86 -5.76
N GLU A 289 0.05 -10.34 -6.44
CA GLU A 289 0.90 -9.25 -5.94
C GLU A 289 0.12 -7.93 -5.83
N ALA A 290 -0.60 -7.54 -6.89
CA ALA A 290 -1.35 -6.29 -6.92
C ALA A 290 -2.39 -6.20 -5.80
N LYS A 291 -3.04 -7.33 -5.48
CA LYS A 291 -4.09 -7.45 -4.46
C LYS A 291 -3.55 -7.78 -3.06
N GLY A 292 -2.22 -7.90 -2.88
CA GLY A 292 -1.62 -8.22 -1.58
C GLY A 292 -2.01 -9.59 -1.04
N LEU A 293 -2.15 -10.58 -1.93
CA LEU A 293 -2.49 -11.97 -1.60
C LEU A 293 -1.26 -12.84 -1.38
N VAL A 294 -0.07 -12.34 -1.76
CA VAL A 294 1.21 -13.02 -1.53
C VAL A 294 1.48 -13.13 -0.04
N ILE A 295 1.86 -14.32 0.41
CA ILE A 295 2.54 -14.51 1.68
C ILE A 295 4.01 -14.71 1.34
N PRO A 296 4.83 -13.65 1.45
CA PRO A 296 6.19 -13.70 0.96
C PRO A 296 6.99 -14.68 1.81
N THR A 297 7.71 -15.59 1.16
CA THR A 297 8.77 -16.30 1.85
C THR A 297 9.88 -15.31 2.21
N PHE A 298 10.80 -15.69 3.11
CA PHE A 298 11.97 -14.86 3.40
C PHE A 298 12.77 -14.48 2.15
N GLN A 299 12.92 -15.41 1.19
CA GLN A 299 13.63 -15.15 -0.06
C GLN A 299 12.86 -14.20 -0.98
N ASP A 300 11.54 -14.33 -1.04
CA ASP A 300 10.68 -13.42 -1.82
C ASP A 300 10.70 -12.01 -1.22
N ALA A 301 10.59 -11.91 0.10
CA ALA A 301 10.68 -10.64 0.82
C ALA A 301 12.01 -9.94 0.54
N LYS A 302 13.13 -10.68 0.59
CA LYS A 302 14.47 -10.13 0.31
C LYS A 302 14.59 -9.62 -1.14
N ARG A 303 14.18 -10.41 -2.13
CA ARG A 303 14.21 -9.99 -3.55
C ARG A 303 13.31 -8.78 -3.80
N ARG A 304 12.15 -8.75 -3.14
CA ARG A 304 11.18 -7.65 -3.27
C ARG A 304 11.67 -6.37 -2.62
N LEU A 305 12.45 -6.44 -1.54
CA LEU A 305 13.03 -5.25 -0.90
C LEU A 305 13.94 -4.46 -1.86
N GLU A 306 14.72 -5.15 -2.70
CA GLU A 306 15.57 -4.50 -3.71
C GLU A 306 14.73 -3.71 -4.72
N GLN A 307 13.60 -4.28 -5.15
CA GLN A 307 12.66 -3.60 -6.05
C GLN A 307 11.95 -2.43 -5.35
N LEU A 308 11.56 -2.59 -4.08
CA LEU A 308 10.91 -1.53 -3.31
C LEU A 308 11.84 -0.34 -3.05
N ASP A 309 13.14 -0.55 -2.83
CA ASP A 309 14.11 0.54 -2.72
C ASP A 309 14.20 1.35 -4.02
N TYR A 310 14.24 0.65 -5.17
CA TYR A 310 14.18 1.32 -6.47
C TYR A 310 12.85 2.09 -6.66
N GLU A 311 11.71 1.47 -6.39
CA GLU A 311 10.38 2.10 -6.53
C GLU A 311 10.23 3.32 -5.61
N THR A 312 10.68 3.24 -4.36
CA THR A 312 10.59 4.35 -3.40
C THR A 312 11.37 5.57 -3.88
N ARG A 313 12.51 5.35 -4.56
CA ARG A 313 13.35 6.44 -5.10
C ARG A 313 12.83 7.03 -6.41
N HIS A 314 12.09 6.27 -7.22
CA HIS A 314 11.84 6.62 -8.63
C HIS A 314 10.36 6.64 -9.06
N ALA A 315 9.41 6.15 -8.26
CA ALA A 315 7.99 6.09 -8.62
C ALA A 315 7.15 7.18 -7.93
N ASN A 316 6.24 7.82 -8.69
CA ASN A 316 5.40 8.92 -8.23
C ASN A 316 4.16 8.47 -7.41
N GLN A 317 4.14 8.95 -6.17
CA GLN A 317 3.08 9.54 -5.33
C GLN A 317 1.66 8.98 -5.08
N ASP A 318 1.08 8.05 -5.85
CA ASP A 318 -0.35 7.70 -5.60
C ASP A 318 -0.58 6.39 -4.84
N ARG A 319 0.49 5.75 -4.33
CA ARG A 319 0.39 4.40 -3.73
C ARG A 319 1.23 4.18 -2.48
N TRP A 320 1.66 5.23 -1.79
CA TRP A 320 2.52 5.08 -0.60
C TRP A 320 1.90 4.21 0.49
N GLU A 321 0.59 4.32 0.71
CA GLU A 321 -0.13 3.47 1.68
C GLU A 321 -0.08 1.98 1.31
N ILE A 322 -0.24 1.67 0.01
CA ILE A 322 -0.12 0.31 -0.52
C ILE A 322 1.32 -0.19 -0.39
N MET A 323 2.31 0.68 -0.66
CA MET A 323 3.73 0.35 -0.51
C MET A 323 4.10 0.11 0.95
N LEU A 324 3.60 0.91 1.88
CA LEU A 324 3.77 0.70 3.32
C LEU A 324 3.14 -0.61 3.78
N ALA A 325 1.93 -0.94 3.33
CA ALA A 325 1.29 -2.22 3.64
C ALA A 325 2.13 -3.40 3.13
N ARG A 326 2.62 -3.33 1.89
CA ARG A 326 3.52 -4.35 1.30
C ARG A 326 4.84 -4.46 2.08
N LEU A 327 5.44 -3.33 2.43
CA LEU A 327 6.68 -3.29 3.19
C LEU A 327 6.49 -3.87 4.60
N GLN A 328 5.35 -3.63 5.24
CA GLN A 328 4.99 -4.25 6.50
C GLN A 328 4.90 -5.77 6.37
N THR A 329 4.24 -6.29 5.33
CA THR A 329 4.18 -7.75 5.07
C THR A 329 5.59 -8.35 4.88
N ASN A 330 6.48 -7.67 4.15
CA ASN A 330 7.86 -8.11 4.00
C ASN A 330 8.64 -8.07 5.32
N MET A 331 8.43 -7.02 6.12
CA MET A 331 9.06 -6.86 7.43
C MET A 331 8.63 -7.97 8.39
N ASP A 332 7.35 -8.34 8.40
CA ASP A 332 6.81 -9.44 9.20
C ASP A 332 7.44 -10.78 8.78
N ALA A 333 7.52 -11.05 7.47
CA ALA A 333 8.15 -12.26 6.94
C ALA A 333 9.64 -12.37 7.30
N ILE A 334 10.36 -11.24 7.31
CA ILE A 334 11.77 -11.18 7.70
C ILE A 334 11.95 -11.39 9.21
N GLN A 335 11.07 -10.82 10.04
CA GLN A 335 11.12 -10.98 11.50
C GLN A 335 10.77 -12.40 11.95
N LEU A 336 9.80 -13.04 11.30
CA LEU A 336 9.33 -14.39 11.63
C LEU A 336 10.26 -15.50 11.12
N SER A 337 11.16 -15.19 10.18
CA SER A 337 12.12 -16.16 9.65
C SER A 337 13.15 -16.59 10.72
N GLN A 338 13.47 -17.90 10.75
CA GLN A 338 14.56 -18.44 11.56
C GLN A 338 15.93 -17.94 11.08
N ASP A 339 16.05 -17.64 9.78
CA ASP A 339 17.28 -17.17 9.13
C ASP A 339 17.54 -15.66 9.33
N ARG A 340 16.80 -15.02 10.26
CA ARG A 340 16.84 -13.58 10.62
C ARG A 340 17.96 -12.82 9.90
N SER A 341 17.60 -11.92 8.99
CA SER A 341 18.54 -11.00 8.34
C SER A 341 18.43 -9.61 8.96
N PRO A 342 19.29 -9.25 9.93
CA PRO A 342 19.28 -7.93 10.55
C PRO A 342 19.46 -6.79 9.55
N GLU A 343 20.21 -7.03 8.47
CA GLU A 343 20.46 -6.09 7.38
C GLU A 343 19.19 -5.86 6.54
N SER A 344 18.45 -6.92 6.20
CA SER A 344 17.18 -6.78 5.48
C SER A 344 16.13 -6.09 6.35
N TYR A 345 16.14 -6.35 7.65
CA TYR A 345 15.26 -5.66 8.60
C TYR A 345 15.63 -4.17 8.74
N LEU A 346 16.93 -3.85 8.78
CA LEU A 346 17.40 -2.46 8.73
C LEU A 346 16.91 -1.77 7.45
N LEU A 347 17.02 -2.42 6.29
CA LEU A 347 16.52 -1.88 5.03
C LEU A 347 14.99 -1.65 5.07
N CYS A 348 14.21 -2.53 5.70
CA CYS A 348 12.79 -2.27 5.93
C CYS A 348 12.55 -0.97 6.71
N LEU A 349 13.28 -0.76 7.81
CA LEU A 349 13.13 0.45 8.63
C LEU A 349 13.51 1.71 7.84
N MET A 350 14.61 1.66 7.08
CA MET A 350 15.05 2.74 6.20
C MET A 350 13.98 3.08 5.15
N LEU A 351 13.39 2.07 4.50
CA LEU A 351 12.34 2.27 3.51
C LEU A 351 11.04 2.82 4.13
N LYS A 352 10.65 2.38 5.34
CA LYS A 352 9.51 2.96 6.06
C LYS A 352 9.74 4.44 6.36
N SER A 353 10.95 4.78 6.84
CA SER A 353 11.34 6.18 7.06
C SER A 353 11.20 7.02 5.79
N ALA A 354 11.77 6.55 4.68
CA ALA A 354 11.71 7.25 3.39
C ALA A 354 10.27 7.39 2.86
N MET A 355 9.44 6.34 2.94
CA MET A 355 8.05 6.39 2.52
C MET A 355 7.23 7.38 3.36
N HIS A 356 7.41 7.39 4.68
CA HIS A 356 6.74 8.36 5.55
C HIS A 356 7.19 9.80 5.28
N CYS A 357 8.48 10.01 5.02
CA CYS A 357 9.02 11.30 4.57
C CYS A 357 8.35 11.75 3.27
N HIS A 358 8.24 10.88 2.25
CA HIS A 358 7.54 11.18 0.99
C HIS A 358 6.04 11.45 1.14
N MET A 359 5.41 10.91 2.19
CA MET A 359 4.02 11.18 2.54
C MET A 359 3.84 12.47 3.36
N GLY A 360 4.92 13.15 3.76
CA GLY A 360 4.85 14.31 4.67
C GLY A 360 4.68 13.96 6.14
N ASN A 361 4.65 12.66 6.49
CA ASN A 361 4.55 12.21 7.88
C ASN A 361 5.92 12.22 8.57
N THR A 362 6.47 13.41 8.80
CA THR A 362 7.81 13.65 9.37
C THR A 362 7.96 13.01 10.76
N VAL A 363 6.89 12.92 11.55
CA VAL A 363 6.95 12.31 12.89
C VAL A 363 7.23 10.81 12.83
N GLU A 364 6.49 10.08 11.98
CA GLU A 364 6.75 8.65 11.79
C GLU A 364 8.08 8.42 11.04
N ALA A 365 8.47 9.31 10.11
CA ALA A 365 9.77 9.25 9.45
C ALA A 365 10.92 9.28 10.48
N LEU A 366 10.96 10.31 11.35
CA LEU A 366 11.96 10.44 12.40
C LEU A 366 12.00 9.25 13.38
N LYS A 367 10.83 8.70 13.71
CA LYS A 367 10.72 7.53 14.57
C LYS A 367 11.38 6.31 13.92
N PHE A 368 11.04 5.98 12.68
CA PHE A 368 11.63 4.84 11.98
C PHE A 368 13.11 5.08 11.65
N ASN A 369 13.52 6.32 11.38
CA ASN A 369 14.94 6.69 11.24
C ASN A 369 15.70 6.38 12.54
N ARG A 370 15.18 6.79 13.71
CA ARG A 370 15.82 6.51 15.00
C ARG A 370 15.93 5.01 15.28
N GLU A 371 14.89 4.24 15.03
CA GLU A 371 14.92 2.77 15.13
C GLU A 371 15.97 2.16 14.18
N ALA A 372 16.06 2.66 12.94
CA ALA A 372 17.06 2.23 11.98
C ALA A 372 18.48 2.58 12.44
N LYS A 373 18.72 3.75 13.04
CA LYS A 373 20.02 4.17 13.57
C LYS A 373 20.49 3.26 14.70
N GLU A 374 19.61 2.97 15.66
CA GLU A 374 19.92 2.02 16.75
C GLU A 374 20.29 0.65 16.18
N LYS A 375 19.55 0.19 15.16
CA LYS A 375 19.83 -1.07 14.50
C LYS A 375 21.17 -1.04 13.76
N ALA A 376 21.44 -0.02 12.95
CA ALA A 376 22.71 0.14 12.23
C ALA A 376 23.90 0.19 13.19
N LYS A 377 23.79 0.89 14.33
CA LYS A 377 24.80 0.90 15.41
C LYS A 377 25.04 -0.49 15.97
N SER A 378 23.99 -1.23 16.28
CA SER A 378 24.09 -2.60 16.81
C SER A 378 24.73 -3.59 15.84
N LEU A 379 24.65 -3.31 14.52
CA LEU A 379 25.22 -4.13 13.46
C LEU A 379 26.58 -3.64 12.98
N HIS A 380 27.11 -2.56 13.56
CA HIS A 380 28.37 -1.93 13.13
C HIS A 380 28.39 -1.53 11.64
N LEU A 381 27.23 -1.14 11.09
CA LEU A 381 27.10 -0.74 9.68
C LEU A 381 27.31 0.78 9.54
N GLU A 382 28.57 1.21 9.60
CA GLU A 382 28.93 2.65 9.63
C GLU A 382 28.33 3.44 8.46
N LYS A 383 28.43 2.93 7.22
CA LYS A 383 27.89 3.61 6.02
C LYS A 383 26.37 3.86 6.13
N HIS A 384 25.61 2.87 6.60
CA HIS A 384 24.16 2.98 6.76
C HIS A 384 23.80 3.94 7.90
N LEU A 385 24.56 3.91 9.00
CA LEU A 385 24.39 4.86 10.09
C LEU A 385 24.59 6.30 9.61
N ARG A 386 25.66 6.58 8.84
CA ARG A 386 25.91 7.93 8.32
C ARG A 386 24.84 8.39 7.35
N ARG A 387 24.35 7.50 6.48
CA ARG A 387 23.21 7.80 5.61
C ARG A 387 21.98 8.22 6.41
N LEU A 388 21.64 7.48 7.46
CA LEU A 388 20.50 7.79 8.34
C LEU A 388 20.67 9.12 9.08
N GLU A 389 21.89 9.47 9.48
CA GLU A 389 22.20 10.77 10.09
C GLU A 389 22.07 11.92 9.09
N ILE A 390 22.38 11.72 7.80
CA ILE A 390 22.11 12.70 6.74
C ILE A 390 20.59 12.84 6.51
N GLU A 391 19.85 11.74 6.51
CA GLU A 391 18.38 11.77 6.39
C GLU A 391 17.73 12.50 7.59
N GLU A 392 18.25 12.31 8.80
CA GLU A 392 17.81 13.05 9.99
C GLU A 392 18.05 14.57 9.85
N LEU A 393 19.12 15.02 9.17
CA LEU A 393 19.32 16.45 8.89
C LEU A 393 18.20 17.03 8.02
N VAL A 394 17.64 16.24 7.09
CA VAL A 394 16.50 16.66 6.25
C VAL A 394 15.25 16.83 7.11
N ASP A 395 14.93 15.82 7.93
CA ASP A 395 13.76 15.87 8.80
C ASP A 395 13.87 17.00 9.85
N LEU A 396 15.08 17.26 10.36
CA LEU A 396 15.34 18.38 11.29
C LEU A 396 15.19 19.73 10.61
N GLN A 397 15.53 19.84 9.32
CA GLN A 397 15.34 21.06 8.53
C GLN A 397 13.85 21.33 8.35
N ASP A 398 13.07 20.29 8.06
CA ASP A 398 11.62 20.41 7.94
C ASP A 398 11.04 20.92 9.26
N VAL A 399 11.41 20.41 10.43
CA VAL A 399 10.87 20.92 11.71
C VAL A 399 11.53 22.20 12.25
N GLU A 400 12.42 22.84 11.49
CA GLU A 400 13.21 24.03 11.87
C GLU A 400 14.09 23.87 13.13
N ASP A 401 14.57 22.65 13.43
CA ASP A 401 15.49 22.40 14.55
C ASP A 401 16.94 22.66 14.14
N PHE A 402 17.24 23.94 13.91
CA PHE A 402 18.55 24.42 13.46
C PHE A 402 19.67 24.19 14.49
N ASP A 403 19.35 24.15 15.78
CA ASP A 403 20.34 23.84 16.82
C ASP A 403 20.80 22.38 16.74
N SER A 404 19.86 21.44 16.57
CA SER A 404 20.18 20.02 16.35
C SER A 404 20.92 19.81 15.03
N ILE A 405 20.54 20.51 13.95
CA ILE A 405 21.28 20.48 12.67
C ILE A 405 22.74 20.86 12.90
N ARG A 406 23.01 21.99 13.56
CA ARG A 406 24.36 22.48 13.80
C ARG A 406 25.20 21.49 14.60
N LEU A 407 24.63 20.87 15.62
CA LEU A 407 25.30 19.86 16.45
C LEU A 407 25.65 18.60 15.65
N LEU A 408 24.68 18.06 14.90
CA LEU A 408 24.85 16.83 14.12
C LEU A 408 25.82 17.05 12.95
N ALA A 409 25.63 18.13 12.19
CA ALA A 409 26.44 18.48 11.02
C ALA A 409 27.94 18.59 11.32
N GLY A 410 28.30 19.20 12.45
CA GLY A 410 29.70 19.38 12.84
C GLY A 410 30.42 18.06 13.12
N THR A 411 29.73 17.11 13.74
CA THR A 411 30.27 15.78 14.05
C THR A 411 30.35 14.92 12.78
N LEU A 412 29.27 14.94 11.99
CA LEU A 412 29.10 14.09 10.82
C LEU A 412 30.13 14.38 9.71
N LYS A 413 30.51 15.65 9.51
CA LYS A 413 31.47 16.04 8.46
C LYS A 413 32.78 15.25 8.54
N ALA A 414 33.42 15.27 9.71
CA ALA A 414 34.72 14.64 9.90
C ALA A 414 34.64 13.12 9.72
N GLU A 415 33.52 12.52 10.11
CA GLU A 415 33.28 11.09 9.96
C GLU A 415 33.04 10.69 8.50
N LEU A 416 32.33 11.52 7.73
CA LEU A 416 32.10 11.32 6.30
C LEU A 416 33.38 11.50 5.48
N GLU A 417 34.17 12.55 5.77
CA GLU A 417 35.46 12.77 5.11
C GLU A 417 36.42 11.60 5.35
N ARG A 418 36.38 10.96 6.53
CA ARG A 418 37.15 9.73 6.82
C ARG A 418 36.68 8.52 6.01
N LEU A 419 35.40 8.43 5.68
CA LEU A 419 34.85 7.32 4.90
C LEU A 419 35.16 7.45 3.40
N GLU A 420 35.52 8.65 2.93
CA GLU A 420 35.80 8.95 1.52
C GLU A 420 34.69 8.49 0.56
N ASP A 421 33.44 8.51 1.02
CA ASP A 421 32.28 8.07 0.25
C ASP A 421 31.62 9.27 -0.46
N ASP A 422 31.85 9.38 -1.77
CA ASP A 422 31.35 10.50 -2.57
C ASP A 422 29.80 10.59 -2.56
N ASP A 423 29.05 9.49 -2.46
CA ASP A 423 27.57 9.52 -2.39
C ASP A 423 27.09 10.13 -1.07
N LEU A 424 27.70 9.75 0.05
CA LEU A 424 27.35 10.32 1.35
C LEU A 424 27.76 11.79 1.45
N LEU A 425 28.95 12.14 0.94
CA LEU A 425 29.42 13.53 0.94
C LEU A 425 28.54 14.42 0.06
N MET A 426 28.14 13.96 -1.12
CA MET A 426 27.20 14.64 -2.01
C MET A 426 25.89 14.97 -1.27
N ARG A 427 25.25 13.96 -0.68
CA ARG A 427 23.98 14.13 0.06
C ARG A 427 24.13 15.07 1.24
N TYR A 428 25.18 14.91 2.03
CA TYR A 428 25.47 15.76 3.18
C TYR A 428 25.59 17.24 2.78
N TYR A 429 26.39 17.54 1.77
CA TYR A 429 26.59 18.91 1.29
C TYR A 429 25.31 19.47 0.64
N GLY A 430 24.55 18.66 -0.10
CA GLY A 430 23.26 19.06 -0.65
C GLY A 430 22.27 19.49 0.43
N THR A 431 22.13 18.67 1.48
CA THR A 431 21.25 18.96 2.64
C THR A 431 21.73 20.19 3.40
N LEU A 432 23.02 20.31 3.70
CA LEU A 432 23.54 21.49 4.40
C LEU A 432 23.44 22.78 3.60
N GLY A 433 23.57 22.71 2.27
CA GLY A 433 23.33 23.87 1.42
C GLY A 433 21.91 24.43 1.60
N GLN A 434 20.91 23.54 1.64
CA GLN A 434 19.52 23.93 1.89
C GLN A 434 19.31 24.46 3.30
N ALA A 435 19.86 23.78 4.31
CA ALA A 435 19.78 24.22 5.71
C ALA A 435 20.43 25.60 5.92
N HIS A 436 21.58 25.87 5.29
CA HIS A 436 22.23 27.18 5.33
C HIS A 436 21.40 28.28 4.68
N CYS A 437 20.81 28.02 3.52
CA CYS A 437 19.90 28.98 2.91
C CYS A 437 18.70 29.26 3.80
N TYR A 438 18.06 28.21 4.33
CA TYR A 438 16.84 28.36 5.12
C TYR A 438 17.12 29.07 6.45
N GLY A 439 18.14 28.62 7.18
CA GLY A 439 18.56 29.24 8.44
C GLY A 439 18.97 30.70 8.26
N PHE A 440 19.66 31.04 7.16
CA PHE A 440 20.03 32.42 6.85
C PHE A 440 18.80 33.30 6.59
N LEU A 441 17.85 32.83 5.77
CA LEU A 441 16.60 33.55 5.48
C LEU A 441 15.76 33.77 6.74
N SER A 442 15.76 32.80 7.66
CA SER A 442 15.09 32.87 8.95
C SER A 442 15.87 33.68 10.01
N GLY A 443 17.04 34.22 9.68
CA GLY A 443 17.85 35.04 10.59
C GLY A 443 18.51 34.26 11.74
N ILE A 444 18.70 32.94 11.57
CA ILE A 444 19.30 32.08 12.59
C ILE A 444 20.84 32.23 12.59
N PRO A 445 21.46 32.60 13.73
CA PRO A 445 22.92 32.72 13.83
C PRO A 445 23.65 31.42 13.48
N GLY A 446 24.76 31.54 12.74
CA GLY A 446 25.60 30.40 12.35
C GLY A 446 25.21 29.73 11.02
N PHE A 447 24.13 30.16 10.38
CA PHE A 447 23.79 29.77 9.02
C PHE A 447 24.08 30.92 8.05
N GLU A 448 24.93 30.67 7.06
CA GLU A 448 25.48 31.72 6.19
C GLU A 448 25.18 31.46 4.71
N ARG A 449 24.83 32.54 4.00
CA ARG A 449 24.65 32.53 2.54
C ARG A 449 25.85 31.94 1.80
N ASP A 450 27.06 32.38 2.13
CA ASP A 450 28.27 31.98 1.41
C ASP A 450 28.67 30.52 1.74
N ALA A 451 28.29 30.02 2.92
CA ALA A 451 28.43 28.61 3.27
C ALA A 451 27.49 27.73 2.44
N ALA A 452 26.24 28.16 2.21
CA ALA A 452 25.29 27.45 1.35
C ALA A 452 25.86 27.25 -0.07
N GLN A 453 26.41 28.31 -0.67
CA GLN A 453 26.99 28.24 -2.02
C GLN A 453 28.13 27.22 -2.12
N LYS A 454 29.02 27.23 -1.11
CA LYS A 454 30.13 26.28 -1.03
C LYS A 454 29.61 24.85 -0.94
N CYS A 455 28.58 24.61 -0.13
CA CYS A 455 27.98 23.29 0.02
C CYS A 455 27.39 22.79 -1.30
N PHE A 456 26.56 23.58 -2.00
CA PHE A 456 26.02 23.17 -3.31
C PHE A 456 27.10 22.94 -4.37
N THR A 457 28.19 23.71 -4.33
CA THR A 457 29.34 23.48 -5.22
C THR A 457 30.05 22.16 -4.91
N GLN A 458 30.19 21.80 -3.62
CA GLN A 458 30.80 20.52 -3.24
C GLN A 458 29.90 19.34 -3.58
N ALA A 459 28.59 19.44 -3.35
CA ALA A 459 27.63 18.41 -3.74
C ALA A 459 27.75 18.09 -5.25
N LEU A 460 27.70 19.12 -6.09
CA LEU A 460 27.88 18.97 -7.55
C LEU A 460 29.20 18.31 -7.93
N ARG A 461 30.31 18.65 -7.25
CA ARG A 461 31.61 18.01 -7.52
C ARG A 461 31.60 16.52 -7.18
N HIS A 462 30.95 16.13 -6.08
CA HIS A 462 30.81 14.73 -5.72
C HIS A 462 29.88 13.99 -6.69
N ALA A 463 28.76 14.59 -7.10
CA ALA A 463 27.88 14.04 -8.14
C ALA A 463 28.62 13.81 -9.47
N GLN A 464 29.50 14.74 -9.87
CA GLN A 464 30.35 14.61 -11.05
C GLN A 464 31.35 13.46 -10.95
N LYS A 465 31.97 13.26 -9.77
CA LYS A 465 32.88 12.12 -9.53
C LYS A 465 32.15 10.77 -9.58
N LEU A 466 30.89 10.74 -9.16
CA LEU A 466 30.04 9.56 -9.22
C LEU A 466 29.53 9.28 -10.65
N GLU A 467 29.75 10.20 -11.59
CA GLU A 467 29.22 10.13 -12.97
C GLU A 467 27.69 9.93 -13.01
N SER A 468 26.98 10.46 -12.00
CA SER A 468 25.52 10.32 -11.87
C SER A 468 24.80 11.50 -12.52
N GLU A 469 24.38 11.35 -13.77
CA GLU A 469 23.68 12.41 -14.53
C GLU A 469 22.43 12.94 -13.81
N GLN A 470 21.70 12.06 -13.11
CA GLN A 470 20.50 12.40 -12.35
C GLN A 470 20.82 13.31 -11.16
N ASP A 471 21.88 13.00 -10.41
CA ASP A 471 22.32 13.80 -9.25
C ASP A 471 22.98 15.11 -9.68
N ILE A 472 23.75 15.10 -10.78
CA ILE A 472 24.33 16.32 -11.37
C ILE A 472 23.21 17.30 -11.73
N ALA A 473 22.12 16.84 -12.35
CA ALA A 473 20.99 17.70 -12.68
C ALA A 473 20.32 18.30 -11.44
N GLN A 474 20.16 17.51 -10.37
CA GLN A 474 19.57 17.96 -9.11
C GLN A 474 20.46 19.00 -8.41
N ASP A 475 21.78 18.78 -8.39
CA ASP A 475 22.72 19.71 -7.77
C ASP A 475 22.94 20.99 -8.61
N LEU A 476 22.81 20.93 -9.93
CA LEU A 476 22.73 22.13 -10.78
C LEU A 476 21.48 22.96 -10.46
N ASN A 477 20.34 22.30 -10.27
CA ASN A 477 19.11 22.95 -9.81
C ASN A 477 19.31 23.65 -8.44
N TYR A 478 19.99 23.01 -7.47
CA TYR A 478 20.30 23.64 -6.18
C TYR A 478 21.31 24.80 -6.28
N ASN A 479 22.30 24.70 -7.17
CA ASN A 479 23.18 25.82 -7.45
C ASN A 479 22.42 27.01 -8.02
N TYR A 480 21.45 26.79 -8.92
CA TYR A 480 20.56 27.85 -9.39
C TYR A 480 19.68 28.41 -8.26
N LEU A 481 19.12 27.56 -7.40
CA LEU A 481 18.31 27.98 -6.25
C LEU A 481 19.05 28.95 -5.32
N TRP A 482 20.35 28.77 -5.11
CA TRP A 482 21.12 29.76 -4.33
C TRP A 482 21.03 31.16 -4.95
N TYR A 483 21.18 31.28 -6.27
CA TYR A 483 21.02 32.56 -6.96
C TYR A 483 19.58 33.07 -6.89
N VAL A 484 18.59 32.20 -7.08
CA VAL A 484 17.16 32.55 -6.93
C VAL A 484 16.91 33.26 -5.59
N LEU A 485 17.47 32.74 -4.50
CA LEU A 485 17.21 33.25 -3.15
C LEU A 485 17.92 34.57 -2.85
N PHE A 486 19.12 34.77 -3.38
CA PHE A 486 20.03 35.84 -2.93
C PHE A 486 20.49 36.82 -4.00
N ASP A 487 20.44 36.45 -5.28
CA ASP A 487 20.92 37.25 -6.41
C ASP A 487 20.23 36.85 -7.75
N PRO A 488 18.89 36.92 -7.84
CA PRO A 488 18.12 36.28 -8.93
C PRO A 488 18.29 36.94 -10.30
N VAL A 489 18.72 38.19 -10.35
CA VAL A 489 18.84 38.99 -11.59
C VAL A 489 20.25 39.02 -12.18
N SER A 490 21.22 38.36 -11.53
CA SER A 490 22.61 38.40 -11.98
C SER A 490 22.84 37.60 -13.26
N ALA A 491 23.85 38.00 -14.04
CA ALA A 491 24.32 37.20 -15.18
C ALA A 491 24.76 35.78 -14.76
N LYS A 492 25.20 35.61 -13.51
CA LYS A 492 25.55 34.30 -12.95
C LYS A 492 24.31 33.44 -12.70
N ALA A 493 23.20 34.02 -12.25
CA ALA A 493 21.93 33.33 -12.12
C ALA A 493 21.43 32.81 -13.47
N ALA A 494 21.48 33.65 -14.51
CA ALA A 494 21.11 33.27 -15.87
C ALA A 494 21.99 32.12 -16.41
N LEU A 495 23.30 32.16 -16.15
CA LEU A 495 24.22 31.08 -16.51
C LEU A 495 23.92 29.79 -15.75
N ALA A 496 23.65 29.85 -14.44
CA ALA A 496 23.32 28.69 -13.63
C ALA A 496 22.01 28.03 -14.10
N TYR A 497 20.99 28.83 -14.42
CA TYR A 497 19.76 28.35 -15.05
C TYR A 497 20.04 27.63 -16.38
N ALA A 498 20.80 28.27 -17.28
CA ALA A 498 21.12 27.71 -18.59
C ALA A 498 21.89 26.38 -18.47
N GLN A 499 22.83 26.28 -17.53
CA GLN A 499 23.56 25.05 -17.24
C GLN A 499 22.65 23.92 -16.76
N ALA A 500 21.75 24.20 -15.78
CA ALA A 500 20.79 23.22 -15.30
C ALA A 500 19.84 22.76 -16.42
N HIS A 501 19.30 23.71 -17.20
CA HIS A 501 18.42 23.44 -18.32
C HIS A 501 19.10 22.58 -19.38
N ASP A 502 20.29 22.97 -19.86
CA ASP A 502 21.02 22.23 -20.89
C ASP A 502 21.34 20.80 -20.46
N HIS A 503 21.72 20.61 -19.18
CA HIS A 503 22.00 19.29 -18.63
C HIS A 503 20.74 18.41 -18.60
N ILE A 504 19.62 18.95 -18.13
CA ILE A 504 18.34 18.23 -18.09
C ILE A 504 17.88 17.82 -19.50
N GLU A 505 17.97 18.73 -20.47
CA GLU A 505 17.49 18.48 -21.83
C GLU A 505 18.37 17.51 -22.62
N ARG A 506 19.69 17.55 -22.41
CA ARG A 506 20.66 16.78 -23.20
C ARG A 506 21.06 15.48 -22.53
N ASN A 507 21.31 15.49 -21.22
CA ASN A 507 21.93 14.36 -20.53
C ASN A 507 20.92 13.43 -19.87
N LEU A 508 19.71 13.91 -19.54
CA LEU A 508 18.67 13.08 -18.92
C LEU A 508 17.71 12.39 -19.90
N GLN A 509 17.99 12.40 -21.21
CA GLN A 509 17.11 11.80 -22.23
C GLN A 509 16.88 10.29 -22.00
N SER A 510 17.88 9.58 -21.50
CA SER A 510 17.79 8.16 -21.13
C SER A 510 17.08 7.92 -19.79
N TYR A 511 16.72 8.98 -19.04
CA TYR A 511 16.10 8.91 -17.73
C TYR A 511 14.80 9.76 -17.66
N PRO A 512 13.72 9.38 -18.37
CA PRO A 512 12.54 10.24 -18.55
C PRO A 512 11.88 10.73 -17.25
N GLN A 513 11.83 9.88 -16.21
CA GLN A 513 11.24 10.25 -14.93
C GLN A 513 12.09 11.29 -14.18
N SER A 514 13.41 11.11 -14.16
CA SER A 514 14.34 12.08 -13.55
C SER A 514 14.40 13.38 -14.34
N GLN A 515 14.33 13.30 -15.67
CA GLN A 515 14.21 14.48 -16.53
C GLN A 515 12.96 15.28 -16.17
N LYS A 516 11.80 14.63 -16.12
CA LYS A 516 10.52 15.23 -15.75
C LYS A 516 10.57 15.89 -14.37
N LYS A 517 11.03 15.16 -13.34
CA LYS A 517 11.19 15.69 -11.98
C LYS A 517 12.07 16.95 -11.96
N ASN A 518 13.26 16.90 -12.57
CA ASN A 518 14.20 18.02 -12.55
C ASN A 518 13.68 19.23 -13.35
N ARG A 519 12.96 19.02 -14.46
CA ARG A 519 12.26 20.10 -15.17
C ARG A 519 11.27 20.83 -14.26
N TYR A 520 10.48 20.10 -13.47
CA TYR A 520 9.47 20.72 -12.61
C TYR A 520 10.10 21.54 -11.48
N PHE A 521 11.19 21.05 -10.88
CA PHE A 521 11.95 21.82 -9.89
C PHE A 521 12.61 23.06 -10.51
N LEU A 522 13.23 22.93 -11.69
CA LEU A 522 13.82 24.07 -12.39
C LEU A 522 12.77 25.14 -12.73
N GLN A 523 11.60 24.71 -13.19
CA GLN A 523 10.47 25.59 -13.49
C GLN A 523 9.97 26.33 -12.24
N ARG A 524 9.83 25.63 -11.11
CA ARG A 524 9.52 26.26 -9.81
C ARG A 524 10.58 27.31 -9.44
N PHE A 525 11.86 27.00 -9.59
CA PHE A 525 12.94 27.94 -9.26
C PHE A 525 12.99 29.15 -10.19
N LYS A 526 12.68 28.97 -11.49
CA LYS A 526 12.51 30.07 -12.44
C LYS A 526 11.41 31.02 -12.00
N LEU A 527 10.23 30.50 -11.67
CA LEU A 527 9.10 31.33 -11.22
C LEU A 527 9.36 31.96 -9.84
N GLN A 528 10.09 31.28 -8.96
CA GLN A 528 10.51 31.85 -7.69
C GLN A 528 11.50 33.00 -7.88
N ALA A 529 12.42 32.92 -8.85
CA ALA A 529 13.34 34.02 -9.16
C ALA A 529 12.58 35.26 -9.63
N LEU A 530 11.63 35.07 -10.54
CA LEU A 530 10.72 36.11 -11.02
C LEU A 530 9.93 36.74 -9.85
N TYR A 531 9.32 35.92 -9.01
CA TYR A 531 8.62 36.41 -7.83
C TYR A 531 9.52 37.20 -6.87
N ARG A 532 10.77 36.76 -6.62
CA ARG A 532 11.70 37.51 -5.76
C ARG A 532 12.20 38.80 -6.42
N GLN A 533 12.34 38.82 -7.75
CA GLN A 533 12.59 40.06 -8.49
C GLN A 533 11.43 41.04 -8.33
N LEU A 534 10.18 40.58 -8.44
CA LEU A 534 9.00 41.38 -8.18
C LEU A 534 9.04 41.99 -6.76
N LEU A 535 9.36 41.19 -5.75
CA LEU A 535 9.42 41.67 -4.36
C LEU A 535 10.55 42.68 -4.08
N THR A 536 11.63 42.66 -4.86
CA THR A 536 12.81 43.53 -4.65
C THR A 536 12.78 44.79 -5.50
N SER A 537 12.32 44.69 -6.75
CA SER A 537 12.37 45.77 -7.74
C SER A 537 11.00 46.36 -8.08
N GLY A 538 9.90 45.64 -7.81
CA GLY A 538 8.54 46.07 -8.13
C GLY A 538 8.16 45.98 -9.62
N GLU A 539 9.09 45.58 -10.49
CA GLU A 539 8.88 45.46 -11.94
C GLU A 539 9.16 44.04 -12.40
N ILE A 540 8.30 43.52 -13.28
CA ILE A 540 8.51 42.22 -13.91
C ILE A 540 7.99 42.21 -15.34
N ASP A 541 8.69 41.49 -16.22
CA ASP A 541 8.25 41.30 -17.59
C ASP A 541 6.96 40.44 -17.63
N PRO A 542 6.08 40.67 -18.62
CA PRO A 542 4.92 39.81 -18.84
C PRO A 542 5.32 38.35 -19.04
N VAL A 543 4.52 37.45 -18.48
CA VAL A 543 4.77 36.01 -18.50
C VAL A 543 3.61 35.30 -19.22
N ASP A 544 3.91 34.28 -20.03
CA ASP A 544 2.88 33.38 -20.55
C ASP A 544 2.47 32.39 -19.45
N TYR A 545 1.38 32.71 -18.73
CA TYR A 545 0.94 31.94 -17.57
C TYR A 545 0.65 30.47 -17.90
N HIS A 546 0.14 30.17 -19.09
CA HIS A 546 -0.18 28.80 -19.47
C HIS A 546 1.08 28.01 -19.83
N ALA A 547 2.03 28.63 -20.54
CA ALA A 547 3.28 27.97 -20.89
C ALA A 547 4.18 27.70 -19.67
N GLU A 548 4.02 28.49 -18.60
CA GLU A 548 4.86 28.44 -17.41
C GLU A 548 4.23 27.65 -16.25
N ASP A 549 2.95 27.27 -16.35
CA ASP A 549 2.30 26.41 -15.36
C ASP A 549 2.85 24.98 -15.40
N LEU A 550 2.75 24.28 -14.27
CA LEU A 550 3.09 22.87 -14.19
C LEU A 550 1.89 22.01 -14.62
N PRO A 551 2.15 20.87 -15.29
CA PRO A 551 1.10 19.95 -15.70
C PRO A 551 0.47 19.24 -14.48
N GLU A 552 -0.76 18.73 -14.66
CA GLU A 552 -1.59 18.19 -13.57
C GLU A 552 -0.95 16.99 -12.85
N GLU A 553 -0.10 16.23 -13.52
CA GLU A 553 0.65 15.10 -12.95
C GLU A 553 1.82 15.50 -12.03
N ALA A 554 2.16 16.78 -11.92
CA ALA A 554 3.21 17.24 -11.03
C ALA A 554 2.75 17.11 -9.57
N VAL A 555 3.70 17.09 -8.62
CA VAL A 555 3.37 17.01 -7.19
C VAL A 555 2.48 18.19 -6.78
N PHE A 556 1.38 17.94 -6.06
CA PHE A 556 0.36 18.96 -5.77
C PHE A 556 0.93 20.21 -5.06
N TRP A 557 1.85 20.04 -4.10
CA TRP A 557 2.44 21.18 -3.39
C TRP A 557 3.38 22.00 -4.30
N LEU A 558 4.03 21.35 -5.26
CA LEU A 558 4.88 22.03 -6.25
C LEU A 558 4.03 22.84 -7.23
N GLN A 559 2.91 22.26 -7.68
CA GLN A 559 1.92 22.97 -8.48
C GLN A 559 1.38 24.19 -7.74
N ALA A 560 1.04 24.05 -6.45
CA ALA A 560 0.51 25.14 -5.65
C ALA A 560 1.51 26.31 -5.50
N LEU A 561 2.80 26.01 -5.31
CA LEU A 561 3.84 27.05 -5.25
C LEU A 561 4.02 27.78 -6.59
N VAL A 562 4.06 27.05 -7.70
CA VAL A 562 4.09 27.66 -9.04
C VAL A 562 2.89 28.58 -9.25
N LYS A 563 1.69 28.12 -8.89
CA LYS A 563 0.47 28.90 -8.98
C LYS A 563 0.48 30.12 -8.06
N LYS A 564 1.03 30.03 -6.84
CA LYS A 564 1.27 31.19 -5.94
C LYS A 564 2.12 32.26 -6.63
N TYR A 565 3.25 31.87 -7.24
CA TYR A 565 4.14 32.82 -7.90
C TYR A 565 3.51 33.45 -9.15
N LEU A 566 2.87 32.64 -10.00
CA LEU A 566 2.15 33.13 -11.18
C LEU A 566 1.02 34.09 -10.78
N ALA A 567 0.28 33.80 -9.71
CA ALA A 567 -0.78 34.68 -9.21
C ALA A 567 -0.25 36.04 -8.74
N ALA A 568 0.87 36.06 -8.01
CA ALA A 568 1.50 37.30 -7.56
C ALA A 568 1.98 38.15 -8.75
N ILE A 569 2.57 37.50 -9.77
CA ILE A 569 3.00 38.16 -11.01
C ILE A 569 1.79 38.73 -11.77
N ALA A 570 0.71 37.95 -11.93
CA ALA A 570 -0.52 38.41 -12.57
C ALA A 570 -1.13 39.62 -11.83
N ALA A 571 -1.15 39.59 -10.50
CA ALA A 571 -1.64 40.71 -9.70
C ALA A 571 -0.80 41.98 -9.90
N ALA A 572 0.52 41.84 -9.96
CA ALA A 572 1.44 42.95 -10.22
C ALA A 572 1.24 43.56 -11.62
N ASN A 573 0.91 42.73 -12.61
CA ASN A 573 0.57 43.17 -13.98
C ASN A 573 -0.86 43.75 -14.11
N GLY A 574 -1.63 43.81 -13.02
CA GLY A 574 -2.99 44.33 -13.00
C GLY A 574 -4.07 43.33 -13.43
N GLU A 575 -3.72 42.06 -13.62
CA GLU A 575 -4.61 40.98 -14.07
C GLU A 575 -5.29 40.29 -12.87
N LYS A 576 -6.18 41.02 -12.20
CA LYS A 576 -6.77 40.59 -10.92
C LYS A 576 -7.54 39.28 -11.00
N GLU A 577 -8.35 39.08 -12.04
CA GLU A 577 -9.18 37.89 -12.20
C GLU A 577 -8.32 36.63 -12.38
N ILE A 578 -7.21 36.75 -13.13
CA ILE A 578 -6.26 35.65 -13.35
C ILE A 578 -5.54 35.33 -12.04
N ALA A 579 -5.07 36.36 -11.32
CA ALA A 579 -4.43 36.19 -10.02
C ALA A 579 -5.36 35.46 -9.02
N GLU A 580 -6.62 35.88 -8.91
CA GLU A 580 -7.60 35.26 -8.02
C GLU A 580 -7.84 33.78 -8.35
N GLN A 581 -7.98 33.45 -9.65
CA GLN A 581 -8.12 32.06 -10.08
C GLN A 581 -6.93 31.19 -9.68
N TYR A 582 -5.71 31.69 -9.87
CA TYR A 582 -4.50 30.94 -9.51
C TYR A 582 -4.34 30.77 -7.99
N PHE A 583 -4.61 31.82 -7.19
CA PHE A 583 -4.59 31.70 -5.73
C PHE A 583 -5.63 30.70 -5.21
N MET A 584 -6.85 30.73 -5.75
CA MET A 584 -7.90 29.75 -5.40
C MET A 584 -7.46 28.32 -5.71
N LYS A 585 -6.94 28.08 -6.93
CA LYS A 585 -6.44 26.75 -7.32
C LYS A 585 -5.31 26.28 -6.40
N ALA A 586 -4.35 27.15 -6.08
CA ALA A 586 -3.25 26.83 -5.18
C ALA A 586 -3.75 26.46 -3.77
N SER A 587 -4.70 27.23 -3.22
CA SER A 587 -5.30 26.95 -1.91
C SER A 587 -6.02 25.60 -1.88
N VAL A 588 -6.83 25.30 -2.90
CA VAL A 588 -7.59 24.03 -2.99
C VAL A 588 -6.66 22.81 -3.08
N LEU A 589 -5.56 22.91 -3.84
CA LEU A 589 -4.57 21.82 -3.91
C LEU A 589 -3.97 21.48 -2.54
N LEU A 590 -3.74 22.50 -1.70
CA LEU A 590 -3.09 22.34 -0.40
C LEU A 590 -4.05 21.90 0.72
N GLU A 591 -5.37 21.97 0.53
CA GLU A 591 -6.35 21.48 1.51
C GLU A 591 -6.25 19.97 1.74
N GLN A 592 -5.81 19.21 0.73
CA GLN A 592 -5.69 17.76 0.78
C GLN A 592 -4.63 17.26 1.77
N GLY A 593 -3.72 18.13 2.22
CA GLY A 593 -2.60 17.78 3.10
C GLY A 593 -2.44 18.68 4.32
N VAL A 594 -3.48 19.41 4.73
CA VAL A 594 -3.38 20.43 5.79
C VAL A 594 -3.01 19.89 7.18
N GLU A 595 -3.08 18.58 7.39
CA GLU A 595 -2.61 17.92 8.62
C GLU A 595 -1.07 17.89 8.71
N ASP A 596 -0.37 18.05 7.59
CA ASP A 596 1.07 18.24 7.56
C ASP A 596 1.41 19.72 7.81
N ASN A 597 2.28 19.97 8.79
CA ASN A 597 2.72 21.32 9.14
C ASN A 597 3.38 22.07 7.97
N ILE A 598 4.17 21.42 7.10
CA ILE A 598 4.82 22.13 5.97
C ILE A 598 3.77 22.53 4.92
N ILE A 599 2.81 21.65 4.65
CA ILE A 599 1.73 21.91 3.70
C ILE A 599 0.79 23.00 4.25
N ALA A 600 0.45 22.94 5.54
CA ALA A 600 -0.28 23.99 6.23
C ALA A 600 0.47 25.33 6.16
N PHE A 601 1.79 25.32 6.31
CA PHE A 601 2.62 26.52 6.20
C PHE A 601 2.63 27.09 4.78
N ILE A 602 2.84 26.24 3.76
CA ILE A 602 2.78 26.66 2.35
C ILE A 602 1.40 27.24 2.03
N ARG A 603 0.31 26.64 2.53
CA ARG A 603 -1.06 27.16 2.37
C ARG A 603 -1.20 28.52 3.03
N MET A 604 -0.76 28.66 4.27
CA MET A 604 -0.80 29.94 4.99
C MET A 604 -0.07 31.05 4.23
N THR A 605 1.16 30.79 3.74
CA THR A 605 1.91 31.81 2.97
C THR A 605 1.29 32.12 1.60
N THR A 606 0.60 31.16 0.99
CA THR A 606 -0.14 31.36 -0.27
C THR A 606 -1.33 32.28 -0.05
N LEU A 607 -2.10 32.07 1.04
CA LEU A 607 -3.24 32.91 1.42
C LEU A 607 -2.78 34.32 1.85
N ALA A 608 -1.67 34.42 2.57
CA ALA A 608 -1.07 35.70 2.96
C ALA A 608 -0.58 36.50 1.75
N GLU A 609 0.01 35.83 0.74
CA GLU A 609 0.38 36.45 -0.53
C GLU A 609 -0.86 36.89 -1.34
N ALA A 610 -1.93 36.09 -1.35
CA ALA A 610 -3.20 36.49 -1.97
C ALA A 610 -3.77 37.76 -1.33
N TYR A 611 -3.69 37.88 0.00
CA TYR A 611 -4.07 39.10 0.71
C TYR A 611 -3.17 40.29 0.30
N GLN A 612 -1.86 40.09 0.25
CA GLN A 612 -0.91 41.13 -0.16
C GLN A 612 -1.19 41.63 -1.59
N SER A 613 -1.47 40.70 -2.51
CA SER A 613 -1.66 40.96 -3.93
C SER A 613 -3.04 41.55 -4.25
N LEU A 614 -4.12 41.01 -3.65
CA LEU A 614 -5.50 41.36 -4.01
C LEU A 614 -6.21 42.29 -3.01
N ARG A 615 -5.65 42.50 -1.81
CA ARG A 615 -6.18 43.36 -0.75
C ARG A 615 -7.60 43.00 -0.27
N SER A 616 -8.00 41.73 -0.41
CA SER A 616 -9.29 41.23 0.09
C SER A 616 -9.15 40.63 1.49
N GLU A 617 -10.00 41.09 2.40
CA GLU A 617 -9.95 40.71 3.82
C GLU A 617 -10.26 39.21 4.05
N ASN A 618 -11.05 38.61 3.17
CA ASN A 618 -11.35 37.17 3.22
C ASN A 618 -10.07 36.31 3.16
N TRP A 619 -9.08 36.73 2.35
CA TRP A 619 -7.79 36.02 2.27
C TRP A 619 -6.99 36.14 3.56
N ARG A 620 -7.04 37.31 4.20
CA ARG A 620 -6.38 37.54 5.49
C ARG A 620 -6.99 36.68 6.59
N GLU A 621 -8.32 36.62 6.66
CA GLU A 621 -9.04 35.77 7.61
C GLU A 621 -8.72 34.29 7.40
N ALA A 622 -8.72 33.82 6.16
CA ALA A 622 -8.35 32.44 5.82
C ALA A 622 -6.89 32.12 6.16
N ALA A 623 -5.96 33.06 5.93
CA ALA A 623 -4.56 32.91 6.31
C ALA A 623 -4.39 32.82 7.84
N LEU A 624 -5.08 33.68 8.60
CA LEU A 624 -5.09 33.64 10.06
C LEU A 624 -5.68 32.33 10.60
N ALA A 625 -6.77 31.84 10.00
CA ALA A 625 -7.37 30.56 10.38
C ALA A 625 -6.42 29.37 10.15
N SER A 626 -5.53 29.46 9.15
CA SER A 626 -4.57 28.40 8.84
C SER A 626 -3.52 28.20 9.95
N PHE A 627 -3.30 29.18 10.83
CA PHE A 627 -2.42 29.00 12.00
C PHE A 627 -2.95 27.97 13.00
N ASN A 628 -4.25 27.67 13.01
CA ASN A 628 -4.81 26.62 13.88
C ASN A 628 -4.26 25.22 13.55
N HIS A 629 -3.79 25.03 12.31
CA HIS A 629 -3.20 23.78 11.83
C HIS A 629 -1.67 23.76 11.97
N LEU A 630 -1.04 24.91 12.24
CA LEU A 630 0.38 24.97 12.55
C LEU A 630 0.56 24.58 14.02
N SER A 631 1.24 23.46 14.27
CA SER A 631 1.66 23.10 15.63
C SER A 631 2.64 24.15 16.20
N ASN A 632 3.07 24.00 17.45
CA ASN A 632 4.18 24.80 18.01
C ASN A 632 5.53 24.57 17.27
N LYS A 633 5.56 23.79 16.18
CA LYS A 633 6.70 23.63 15.28
C LYS A 633 6.59 24.71 14.19
N TYR A 634 7.72 25.22 13.67
CA TYR A 634 7.78 26.40 12.77
C TYR A 634 7.50 27.77 13.42
N ILE A 635 7.64 27.93 14.74
CA ILE A 635 7.45 29.24 15.40
C ILE A 635 8.36 30.30 14.78
N THR A 636 9.60 29.94 14.42
CA THR A 636 10.59 30.88 13.87
C THR A 636 10.11 31.47 12.55
N ALA A 637 9.73 30.64 11.56
CA ALA A 637 9.23 31.17 10.30
C ALA A 637 7.79 31.69 10.38
N SER A 638 6.92 31.15 11.23
CA SER A 638 5.49 31.54 11.28
C SER A 638 5.25 32.89 11.98
N THR A 639 6.09 33.27 12.95
CA THR A 639 5.92 34.51 13.73
C THR A 639 5.94 35.78 12.85
N PRO A 640 6.89 35.95 11.89
CA PRO A 640 6.86 37.07 10.94
C PRO A 640 5.56 37.17 10.13
N TRP A 641 5.02 36.04 9.66
CA TRP A 641 3.76 36.01 8.90
C TRP A 641 2.55 36.35 9.76
N GLN A 642 2.51 35.84 10.99
CA GLN A 642 1.46 36.18 11.95
C GLN A 642 1.48 37.67 12.25
N ASN A 643 2.66 38.26 12.49
CA ASN A 643 2.80 39.67 12.74
C ASN A 643 2.38 40.53 11.54
N TYR A 644 2.72 40.10 10.31
CA TYR A 644 2.25 40.76 9.09
C TYR A 644 0.72 40.72 8.98
N LEU A 645 0.09 39.56 9.15
CA LEU A 645 -1.37 39.41 9.09
C LEU A 645 -2.08 40.13 10.25
N LEU A 646 -1.40 40.42 11.35
CA LEU A 646 -1.90 41.27 12.43
C LEU A 646 -1.55 42.76 12.24
N ASN A 647 -1.04 43.15 11.07
CA ASN A 647 -0.64 44.52 10.72
C ASN A 647 0.43 45.11 11.66
N LYS A 648 1.31 44.26 12.22
CA LYS A 648 2.40 44.66 13.12
C LYS A 648 3.74 44.86 12.41
N THR A 649 3.95 44.17 11.29
CA THR A 649 5.19 44.20 10.51
C THR A 649 4.93 44.29 9.02
N ALA A 650 5.98 44.61 8.25
CA ALA A 650 5.94 44.56 6.80
C ALA A 650 5.81 43.11 6.28
N TYR A 651 5.50 42.99 5.00
CA TYR A 651 5.37 41.72 4.30
C TYR A 651 6.68 40.91 4.32
N PRO A 652 6.68 39.66 4.84
CA PRO A 652 7.92 38.91 5.08
C PRO A 652 8.39 38.03 3.90
N GLY A 653 7.79 38.16 2.71
CA GLY A 653 7.97 37.20 1.60
C GLY A 653 9.41 36.96 1.11
N LEU A 654 10.36 37.87 1.38
CA LEU A 654 11.78 37.66 1.06
C LEU A 654 12.54 36.81 2.09
N ASN A 655 12.02 36.70 3.32
CA ASN A 655 12.69 36.04 4.45
C ASN A 655 12.26 34.57 4.60
N TYR A 656 11.84 33.93 3.51
CA TYR A 656 11.35 32.56 3.53
C TYR A 656 11.69 31.78 2.26
N TRP A 657 11.69 30.44 2.39
CA TRP A 657 12.14 29.49 1.37
C TRP A 657 11.07 29.11 0.34
N TYR A 658 9.77 29.11 0.68
CA TYR A 658 8.68 28.69 -0.21
C TYR A 658 7.71 29.81 -0.62
#